data_AF-A0A519EGK2-F1
#
_entry.id   AF-A0A519EGK2-F1
#
_cell.length_a   1.000
_cell.length_b   1.000
_cell.length_c   1.000
_cell.angle_alpha   90.00
_cell.angle_beta   90.00
_cell.angle_gamma   90.00
#
_symmetry.space_group_name_H-M   'P 1'
#
loop_
_entity.id
_entity.type
_entity.pdbx_description
1 polymer ?
#
loop_
_entity_poly.entity_id
_entity_poly.type
_entity_poly.pdbx_seq_one_letter_code
_entity_poly.pdbx_strand_id
1 'polypeptide(L)'
;MHSLFSTARAAVGIAIGVLLAACGPATPPGVPANAGGVAAGTALNPVVALSPIAQVGQKMFFDATLSGSGRMACATCHDPKNAYGPPNDLSVQLGGPGLTSAGLRAVPSLRYKDATPPYADLLDNPDGVSVPGPGGGFAWDGRAATLAEQAGLPLLDPNEMANASAADVVKKLQDGPYAEQFRQAFGATIFDNADQAFAAAGKALQAFQLEDVSFHPYSSKFDLYIGNKIGGVLTAAEARGLKVFADPNGGNCASCHYQGAGLNGSTAIFTDFSYEAIGVPRNAAIPANADANYVDIGLCGPLRTDHAPVKGNTFCGMFKSPTLRNVATRRSFFHNGIFRSLEQAIRFYNTRDTMPELWYPTVGGTPKASPDADFPTYGLITTQYVGGKVRKFDDLPKQFVGNIDTQMPLDGRAAHSKPPMSEQDIADLICFLNTLNDKDTQPATAPAAGAAGACGSTASAEPTADHFIPGMTDYLARRGDLCLAKSEWPIDLTQREIDAGARNALQLPVLERLGLAKSTVAEVDVKDDNEVSHHMKVRRYALTETGRRFYVTREQPKAGGGKEARGDFCAAKLSLGKVVHWEISGEGKDRQAVVSYTYQVKAAPWTGDAELQKVFPVVAQVIRGAGRAQLQESFKQTETGWVAVDLL
;
A
#
# COMPACT_ATOMS: atom_id res chain seq x y z
N MET A 1 -8.01 31.69 47.13
CA MET A 1 -7.21 32.56 48.04
C MET A 1 -6.62 31.68 49.13
N HIS A 2 -5.40 31.98 49.62
CA HIS A 2 -4.60 31.20 50.61
C HIS A 2 -4.03 29.87 50.03
N SER A 3 -2.75 29.45 50.20
CA SER A 3 -1.49 30.00 50.77
C SER A 3 -0.30 29.40 49.96
N LEU A 4 0.83 30.06 49.65
CA LEU A 4 2.02 30.41 50.49
C LEU A 4 2.57 29.21 51.28
N PHE A 5 3.84 28.79 51.24
CA PHE A 5 5.19 29.40 51.07
C PHE A 5 6.11 28.40 50.29
N SER A 6 7.39 28.59 49.92
CA SER A 6 8.36 29.67 49.68
C SER A 6 9.75 29.00 49.69
N THR A 7 10.62 29.25 48.70
CA THR A 7 12.08 29.04 48.80
C THR A 7 12.82 29.85 47.72
N ALA A 8 14.16 29.95 47.80
CA ALA A 8 14.85 31.18 47.40
C ALA A 8 16.28 31.01 46.83
N ARG A 9 16.59 31.82 45.81
CA ARG A 9 17.95 32.22 45.31
C ARG A 9 18.74 31.10 44.57
N ALA A 10 19.72 31.39 43.70
CA ALA A 10 20.46 32.63 43.40
C ALA A 10 20.78 32.80 41.89
N ALA A 11 21.42 33.93 41.52
CA ALA A 11 21.75 34.30 40.14
C ALA A 11 23.26 34.25 39.83
N VAL A 12 23.62 34.06 38.55
CA VAL A 12 24.92 34.43 37.95
C VAL A 12 24.67 34.90 36.51
N GLY A 13 25.30 36.00 36.08
CA GLY A 13 25.29 36.47 34.68
C GLY A 13 26.67 36.34 34.04
N ILE A 14 26.73 36.33 32.71
CA ILE A 14 27.98 36.32 31.92
C ILE A 14 27.91 37.43 30.86
N ALA A 15 29.05 38.10 30.65
CA ALA A 15 29.16 39.34 29.88
C ALA A 15 29.37 39.13 28.37
N ILE A 16 29.05 40.18 27.61
CA ILE A 16 29.23 40.29 26.15
C ILE A 16 30.58 40.94 25.85
N GLY A 17 31.30 40.43 24.84
CA GLY A 17 32.49 41.07 24.27
C GLY A 17 32.37 41.19 22.75
N VAL A 18 32.56 42.40 22.21
CA VAL A 18 32.49 42.73 20.78
C VAL A 18 33.61 43.71 20.44
N LEU A 19 34.35 43.48 19.34
CA LEU A 19 35.09 44.44 18.48
C LEU A 19 35.89 43.61 17.44
N LEU A 20 36.26 44.02 16.22
CA LEU A 20 35.72 44.78 15.07
C LEU A 20 36.92 45.00 14.09
N ALA A 21 36.65 45.26 12.79
CA ALA A 21 37.59 45.71 11.72
C ALA A 21 38.56 44.65 11.10
N ALA A 22 39.05 44.75 9.84
CA ALA A 22 38.59 45.43 8.60
C ALA A 22 39.45 45.02 7.36
N CYS A 23 38.92 45.17 6.12
CA CYS A 23 39.58 45.33 4.79
C CYS A 23 40.61 44.29 4.23
N GLY A 24 40.52 43.98 2.91
CA GLY A 24 41.54 43.24 2.10
C GLY A 24 42.41 44.19 1.23
N PRO A 25 42.99 43.79 0.06
CA PRO A 25 43.04 42.48 -0.65
C PRO A 25 44.46 42.02 -1.16
N ALA A 26 44.65 40.75 -1.58
CA ALA A 26 45.67 40.30 -2.57
C ALA A 26 45.56 38.80 -2.98
N THR A 27 45.89 38.45 -4.23
CA THR A 27 46.08 37.10 -4.84
C THR A 27 47.56 36.95 -5.30
N PRO A 28 48.15 35.79 -5.73
CA PRO A 28 47.63 34.67 -6.58
C PRO A 28 48.28 33.27 -6.27
N PRO A 29 48.56 32.33 -7.22
CA PRO A 29 47.78 31.74 -8.32
C PRO A 29 47.63 30.17 -8.25
N GLY A 30 46.63 29.63 -8.96
CA GLY A 30 46.80 28.45 -9.86
C GLY A 30 46.95 27.03 -9.29
N VAL A 31 45.88 26.23 -9.37
CA VAL A 31 45.92 24.76 -9.48
C VAL A 31 45.01 24.35 -10.64
N PRO A 32 45.46 23.48 -11.58
CA PRO A 32 44.69 23.16 -12.78
C PRO A 32 43.51 22.22 -12.49
N ALA A 33 42.48 22.31 -13.35
CA ALA A 33 41.39 21.35 -13.35
C ALA A 33 41.84 19.99 -13.87
N ASN A 34 41.41 18.90 -13.21
CA ASN A 34 41.14 17.66 -13.92
C ASN A 34 39.96 16.91 -13.29
N ALA A 35 39.25 16.14 -14.11
CA ALA A 35 37.93 15.61 -13.77
C ALA A 35 37.99 14.39 -12.83
N GLY A 36 37.10 14.39 -11.83
CA GLY A 36 36.70 13.22 -11.06
C GLY A 36 35.18 13.24 -10.93
N GLY A 37 34.49 12.29 -11.57
CA GLY A 37 33.04 12.25 -11.56
C GLY A 37 32.49 11.98 -10.16
N VAL A 38 31.66 12.88 -9.64
CA VAL A 38 30.93 12.63 -8.39
C VAL A 38 29.81 11.65 -8.69
N ALA A 39 30.06 10.37 -8.45
CA ALA A 39 29.01 9.36 -8.44
C ALA A 39 27.94 9.79 -7.41
N ALA A 40 26.67 9.76 -7.82
CA ALA A 40 25.56 10.09 -6.93
C ALA A 40 25.52 9.07 -5.79
N GLY A 41 25.98 9.48 -4.61
CA GLY A 41 25.90 8.68 -3.40
C GLY A 41 24.44 8.34 -3.12
N THR A 42 24.12 7.05 -3.11
CA THR A 42 22.83 6.56 -2.65
C THR A 42 22.55 7.08 -1.26
N ALA A 43 21.36 7.62 -1.03
CA ALA A 43 20.91 7.96 0.31
C ALA A 43 20.83 6.66 1.13
N LEU A 44 21.83 6.44 1.98
CA LEU A 44 21.80 5.36 2.95
C LEU A 44 20.66 5.67 3.93
N ASN A 45 19.65 4.79 3.97
CA ASN A 45 18.75 4.73 5.12
C ASN A 45 19.62 4.61 6.39
N PRO A 46 19.28 5.31 7.49
CA PRO A 46 20.03 5.15 8.73
C PRO A 46 19.97 3.68 9.13
N VAL A 47 21.14 3.04 9.23
CA VAL A 47 21.26 1.70 9.79
C VAL A 47 20.90 1.82 11.27
N VAL A 48 19.67 1.46 11.61
CA VAL A 48 19.25 1.34 13.02
C VAL A 48 20.07 0.22 13.62
N ALA A 49 20.94 0.57 14.57
CA ALA A 49 21.76 -0.43 15.25
C ALA A 49 20.86 -1.30 16.13
N LEU A 50 20.91 -2.62 15.91
CA LEU A 50 20.19 -3.59 16.73
C LEU A 50 20.55 -3.43 18.22
N SER A 51 19.56 -3.54 19.09
CA SER A 51 19.74 -3.60 20.54
C SER A 51 20.61 -4.79 20.94
N PRO A 52 21.24 -4.80 22.13
CA PRO A 52 21.99 -5.97 22.60
C PRO A 52 21.16 -7.27 22.60
N ILE A 53 19.85 -7.16 22.85
CA ILE A 53 18.91 -8.28 22.81
C ILE A 53 18.71 -8.77 21.37
N ALA A 54 18.49 -7.86 20.41
CA ALA A 54 18.34 -8.19 19.00
C ALA A 54 19.65 -8.69 18.35
N GLN A 55 20.83 -8.24 18.80
CA GLN A 55 22.13 -8.78 18.35
C GLN A 55 22.31 -10.24 18.78
N VAL A 56 21.89 -10.59 20.00
CA VAL A 56 21.85 -11.99 20.47
C VAL A 56 20.85 -12.79 19.63
N GLY A 57 19.66 -12.25 19.39
CA GLY A 57 18.65 -12.87 18.53
C GLY A 57 19.12 -13.13 17.10
N GLN A 58 19.84 -12.18 16.51
CA GLN A 58 20.44 -12.32 15.18
C GLN A 58 21.42 -13.49 15.15
N LYS A 59 22.30 -13.61 16.15
CA LYS A 59 23.23 -14.76 16.24
C LYS A 59 22.48 -16.08 16.34
N MET A 60 21.50 -16.17 17.24
CA MET A 60 20.68 -17.37 17.43
C MET A 60 19.93 -17.78 16.15
N PHE A 61 19.41 -16.82 15.38
CA PHE A 61 18.64 -17.08 14.17
C PHE A 61 19.43 -17.85 13.08
N PHE A 62 20.76 -17.64 13.03
CA PHE A 62 21.67 -18.31 12.10
C PHE A 62 22.49 -19.44 12.76
N ASP A 63 22.29 -19.72 14.05
CA ASP A 63 23.06 -20.73 14.78
C ASP A 63 22.47 -22.14 14.65
N ALA A 64 23.12 -22.96 13.82
CA ALA A 64 22.72 -24.35 13.59
C ALA A 64 22.97 -25.27 14.81
N THR A 65 23.80 -24.85 15.78
CA THR A 65 24.11 -25.65 16.97
C THR A 65 22.97 -25.63 18.00
N LEU A 66 22.00 -24.72 17.85
CA LEU A 66 20.79 -24.65 18.67
C LEU A 66 19.74 -25.72 18.34
N SER A 67 19.94 -26.59 17.34
CA SER A 67 19.09 -27.76 17.12
C SER A 67 19.59 -29.00 17.86
N GLY A 68 18.70 -29.96 18.15
CA GLY A 68 19.08 -31.30 18.60
C GLY A 68 19.97 -32.04 17.59
N SER A 69 19.89 -31.67 16.31
CA SER A 69 20.74 -32.20 15.24
C SER A 69 22.11 -31.51 15.10
N GLY A 70 22.31 -30.35 15.74
CA GLY A 70 23.48 -29.48 15.56
C GLY A 70 23.69 -28.95 14.14
N ARG A 71 22.66 -29.01 13.30
CA ARG A 71 22.73 -28.82 11.83
C ARG A 71 21.57 -28.00 11.23
N MET A 72 20.69 -27.44 12.06
CA MET A 72 19.53 -26.64 11.62
C MET A 72 19.44 -25.36 12.43
N ALA A 73 19.30 -24.22 11.76
CA ALA A 73 19.02 -22.91 12.35
C ALA A 73 17.62 -22.43 11.93
N CYS A 74 17.11 -21.34 12.53
CA CYS A 74 15.88 -20.70 12.06
C CYS A 74 15.99 -20.34 10.56
N ALA A 75 17.16 -19.81 10.15
CA ALA A 75 17.47 -19.47 8.76
C ALA A 75 17.50 -20.66 7.77
N THR A 76 17.53 -21.91 8.25
CA THR A 76 17.43 -23.10 7.37
C THR A 76 16.04 -23.22 6.73
N CYS A 77 14.99 -22.86 7.49
CA CYS A 77 13.60 -22.87 7.02
C CYS A 77 13.10 -21.47 6.64
N HIS A 78 13.76 -20.42 7.12
CA HIS A 78 13.41 -19.01 6.90
C HIS A 78 14.59 -18.24 6.31
N ASP A 79 14.89 -18.50 5.04
CA ASP A 79 16.03 -17.90 4.34
C ASP A 79 15.77 -16.40 4.05
N PRO A 80 16.64 -15.46 4.49
CA PRO A 80 16.52 -14.04 4.17
C PRO A 80 16.33 -13.77 2.67
N LYS A 81 16.99 -14.54 1.78
CA LYS A 81 16.90 -14.39 0.31
C LYS A 81 15.53 -14.76 -0.26
N ASN A 82 14.73 -15.50 0.50
CA ASN A 82 13.40 -15.96 0.13
C ASN A 82 12.33 -15.24 0.99
N ALA A 83 12.58 -13.97 1.34
CA ALA A 83 11.72 -13.15 2.20
C ALA A 83 11.47 -13.81 3.58
N TYR A 84 12.48 -14.47 4.16
CA TYR A 84 12.36 -15.30 5.36
C TYR A 84 11.29 -16.40 5.26
N GLY A 85 11.04 -16.90 4.05
CA GLY A 85 10.29 -18.13 3.77
C GLY A 85 11.21 -19.30 3.41
N PRO A 86 10.63 -20.47 3.06
CA PRO A 86 11.41 -21.65 2.72
C PRO A 86 12.20 -21.46 1.41
N PRO A 87 13.48 -21.91 1.34
CA PRO A 87 14.32 -21.77 0.16
C PRO A 87 14.04 -22.84 -0.93
N ASN A 88 12.96 -23.60 -0.81
CA ASN A 88 12.60 -24.75 -1.65
C ASN A 88 11.07 -24.82 -1.88
N ASP A 89 10.62 -25.83 -2.60
CA ASP A 89 9.23 -26.09 -3.00
C ASP A 89 8.56 -27.25 -2.22
N LEU A 90 9.15 -27.68 -1.09
CA LEU A 90 8.55 -28.71 -0.25
C LEU A 90 7.22 -28.25 0.35
N SER A 91 6.26 -29.17 0.51
CA SER A 91 5.01 -28.90 1.23
C SER A 91 5.26 -28.48 2.68
N VAL A 92 6.21 -29.16 3.31
CA VAL A 92 6.62 -29.07 4.72
C VAL A 92 8.13 -29.29 4.77
N GLN A 93 8.83 -28.63 5.69
CA GLN A 93 10.29 -28.78 5.79
C GLN A 93 10.67 -30.09 6.52
N LEU A 94 11.92 -30.53 6.33
CA LEU A 94 12.48 -31.70 7.00
C LEU A 94 13.40 -31.28 8.15
N GLY A 95 13.13 -31.77 9.35
CA GLY A 95 13.93 -31.55 10.55
C GLY A 95 14.08 -32.83 11.38
N GLY A 96 14.01 -32.70 12.70
CA GLY A 96 14.37 -33.76 13.63
C GLY A 96 15.88 -34.00 13.74
N PRO A 97 16.33 -34.90 14.63
CA PRO A 97 17.76 -35.18 14.83
C PRO A 97 18.46 -35.65 13.53
N GLY A 98 17.74 -36.38 12.69
CA GLY A 98 18.21 -36.88 11.39
C GLY A 98 18.23 -35.84 10.27
N LEU A 99 17.44 -34.77 10.34
CA LEU A 99 17.01 -33.92 9.22
C LEU A 99 16.16 -34.67 8.17
N THR A 100 15.30 -35.57 8.65
CA THR A 100 14.43 -36.45 7.83
C THR A 100 12.98 -36.51 8.32
N SER A 101 12.67 -35.94 9.48
CA SER A 101 11.31 -35.87 10.01
C SER A 101 10.55 -34.75 9.32
N ALA A 102 9.39 -35.05 8.72
CA ALA A 102 8.59 -34.02 8.05
C ALA A 102 7.79 -33.21 9.06
N GLY A 103 7.84 -31.89 8.94
CA GLY A 103 6.95 -30.98 9.67
C GLY A 103 5.48 -31.18 9.30
N LEU A 104 4.58 -30.61 10.11
CA LEU A 104 3.14 -30.83 9.97
C LEU A 104 2.43 -29.77 9.11
N ARG A 105 3.06 -28.61 8.89
CA ARG A 105 2.53 -27.48 8.12
C ARG A 105 3.60 -26.82 7.27
N ALA A 106 3.17 -26.10 6.23
CA ALA A 106 4.03 -25.28 5.39
C ALA A 106 4.64 -24.13 6.18
N VAL A 107 5.89 -23.82 5.90
CA VAL A 107 6.62 -22.74 6.58
C VAL A 107 6.23 -21.39 5.94
N PRO A 108 5.67 -20.42 6.70
CA PRO A 108 5.34 -19.11 6.17
C PRO A 108 6.59 -18.20 6.12
N SER A 109 6.52 -17.12 5.33
CA SER A 109 7.45 -16.00 5.46
C SER A 109 7.33 -15.36 6.86
N LEU A 110 8.46 -15.01 7.48
CA LEU A 110 8.52 -14.21 8.71
C LEU A 110 8.46 -12.69 8.49
N ARG A 111 8.30 -12.21 7.26
CA ARG A 111 8.11 -10.78 7.04
C ARG A 111 6.75 -10.30 7.55
N TYR A 112 6.71 -9.02 7.97
CA TYR A 112 5.50 -8.28 8.36
C TYR A 112 4.70 -8.97 9.48
N LYS A 113 5.39 -9.43 10.53
CA LYS A 113 4.79 -10.06 11.73
C LYS A 113 4.64 -9.11 12.91
N ASP A 114 5.36 -7.99 12.88
CA ASP A 114 5.37 -6.89 13.83
C ASP A 114 3.97 -6.33 14.14
N ALA A 115 3.10 -6.28 13.15
CA ALA A 115 1.72 -5.80 13.30
C ALA A 115 0.75 -6.84 13.89
N THR A 116 1.17 -8.10 14.08
CA THR A 116 0.27 -9.19 14.52
C THR A 116 -0.11 -9.02 16.00
N PRO A 117 -1.39 -8.85 16.35
CA PRO A 117 -1.81 -8.79 17.75
C PRO A 117 -1.77 -10.19 18.41
N PRO A 118 -1.83 -10.27 19.75
CA PRO A 118 -2.12 -11.53 20.44
C PRO A 118 -3.43 -12.17 19.95
N TYR A 119 -3.55 -13.49 20.12
CA TYR A 119 -4.78 -14.19 19.74
C TYR A 119 -5.97 -13.78 20.62
N ALA A 120 -7.14 -13.60 20.01
CA ALA A 120 -8.42 -13.48 20.70
C ALA A 120 -9.55 -14.13 19.89
N ASP A 121 -10.53 -14.74 20.57
CA ASP A 121 -11.74 -15.32 19.94
C ASP A 121 -12.69 -14.27 19.34
N LEU A 122 -12.56 -13.02 19.79
CA LEU A 122 -13.33 -11.85 19.38
C LEU A 122 -12.37 -10.67 19.24
N LEU A 123 -11.49 -10.73 18.25
CA LEU A 123 -10.67 -9.60 17.82
C LEU A 123 -11.52 -8.66 16.96
N ASP A 124 -11.47 -7.37 17.25
CA ASP A 124 -12.07 -6.34 16.39
C ASP A 124 -11.36 -6.30 15.03
N ASN A 125 -12.13 -6.32 13.94
CA ASN A 125 -11.55 -6.24 12.59
C ASN A 125 -10.96 -4.84 12.34
N PRO A 126 -9.80 -4.75 11.65
CA PRO A 126 -9.16 -3.47 11.36
C PRO A 126 -9.97 -2.56 10.43
N ASP A 127 -10.97 -3.10 9.72
CA ASP A 127 -11.88 -2.30 8.89
C ASP A 127 -12.89 -1.46 9.71
N GLY A 128 -13.08 -1.77 11.00
CA GLY A 128 -14.03 -1.11 11.90
C GLY A 128 -15.51 -1.34 11.55
N VAL A 129 -15.82 -2.31 10.68
CA VAL A 129 -17.18 -2.57 10.16
C VAL A 129 -17.56 -4.05 10.29
N SER A 130 -16.62 -4.96 10.05
CA SER A 130 -16.87 -6.40 10.10
C SER A 130 -16.99 -6.91 11.53
N VAL A 131 -17.88 -7.88 11.75
CA VAL A 131 -18.18 -8.44 13.09
C VAL A 131 -16.95 -9.11 13.70
N PRO A 132 -16.59 -8.80 14.96
CA PRO A 132 -15.43 -9.41 15.63
C PRO A 132 -15.47 -10.94 15.63
N GLY A 133 -14.31 -11.56 15.47
CA GLY A 133 -14.15 -13.01 15.34
C GLY A 133 -12.77 -13.50 15.78
N PRO A 134 -12.46 -14.80 15.61
CA PRO A 134 -11.16 -15.34 15.96
C PRO A 134 -10.07 -14.65 15.14
N GLY A 135 -9.06 -14.11 15.80
CA GLY A 135 -8.05 -13.28 15.15
C GLY A 135 -6.75 -13.15 15.94
N GLY A 136 -5.70 -12.69 15.25
CA GLY A 136 -4.38 -12.49 15.85
C GLY A 136 -3.55 -13.76 15.98
N GLY A 137 -2.58 -13.74 16.89
CA GLY A 137 -1.71 -14.88 17.20
C GLY A 137 -0.73 -15.26 16.08
N PHE A 138 0.21 -16.13 16.45
CA PHE A 138 1.29 -16.62 15.61
C PHE A 138 1.14 -18.12 15.31
N ALA A 139 1.88 -18.61 14.30
CA ALA A 139 1.60 -19.85 13.56
C ALA A 139 0.23 -19.84 12.84
N TRP A 140 -0.09 -20.92 12.13
CA TRP A 140 -1.33 -21.02 11.32
C TRP A 140 -2.62 -21.19 12.13
N ASP A 141 -2.52 -21.54 13.41
CA ASP A 141 -3.62 -21.80 14.36
C ASP A 141 -3.62 -20.84 15.57
N GLY A 142 -2.76 -19.82 15.58
CA GLY A 142 -2.76 -18.80 16.63
C GLY A 142 -2.28 -19.26 18.01
N ARG A 143 -1.75 -20.49 18.11
CA ARG A 143 -1.40 -21.13 19.40
C ARG A 143 -0.30 -20.46 20.22
N ALA A 144 0.35 -19.43 19.66
CA ALA A 144 1.28 -18.56 20.36
C ALA A 144 0.75 -17.13 20.33
N ALA A 145 0.64 -16.48 21.49
CA ALA A 145 0.16 -15.11 21.63
C ALA A 145 1.25 -14.07 21.34
N THR A 146 2.53 -14.45 21.46
CA THR A 146 3.67 -13.58 21.16
C THR A 146 4.65 -14.22 20.18
N LEU A 147 5.45 -13.38 19.50
CA LEU A 147 6.51 -13.85 18.61
C LEU A 147 7.62 -14.58 19.39
N ALA A 148 7.86 -14.20 20.64
CA ALA A 148 8.78 -14.87 21.56
C ALA A 148 8.30 -16.29 21.93
N GLU A 149 7.00 -16.48 22.20
CA GLU A 149 6.41 -17.81 22.37
C GLU A 149 6.53 -18.64 21.10
N GLN A 150 6.20 -18.05 19.93
CA GLN A 150 6.29 -18.77 18.66
C GLN A 150 7.72 -19.20 18.35
N ALA A 151 8.72 -18.36 18.62
CA ALA A 151 10.14 -18.69 18.45
C ALA A 151 10.61 -19.81 19.40
N GLY A 152 9.92 -20.03 20.53
CA GLY A 152 10.15 -21.16 21.44
C GLY A 152 9.66 -22.50 20.89
N LEU A 153 8.61 -22.52 20.07
CA LEU A 153 8.02 -23.75 19.51
C LEU A 153 8.99 -24.59 18.64
N PRO A 154 9.63 -24.04 17.58
CA PRO A 154 10.46 -24.83 16.67
C PRO A 154 11.69 -25.42 17.35
N LEU A 155 12.18 -24.78 18.42
CA LEU A 155 13.29 -25.26 19.23
C LEU A 155 12.97 -26.63 19.86
N LEU A 156 11.70 -26.90 20.20
CA LEU A 156 11.28 -28.11 20.92
C LEU A 156 10.51 -29.11 20.05
N ASP A 157 9.98 -28.72 18.89
CA ASP A 157 9.23 -29.63 18.02
C ASP A 157 10.14 -30.75 17.47
N PRO A 158 9.80 -32.04 17.69
CA PRO A 158 10.63 -33.19 17.29
C PRO A 158 10.76 -33.36 15.76
N ASN A 159 9.92 -32.69 14.97
CA ASN A 159 9.99 -32.66 13.51
C ASN A 159 10.74 -31.43 12.96
N GLU A 160 11.03 -30.44 13.81
CA GLU A 160 11.73 -29.21 13.44
C GLU A 160 13.15 -29.21 14.04
N MET A 161 13.48 -28.36 15.03
CA MET A 161 14.83 -28.31 15.59
C MET A 161 15.10 -29.40 16.64
N ALA A 162 14.06 -30.01 17.21
CA ALA A 162 14.11 -31.25 18.00
C ALA A 162 15.15 -31.30 19.14
N ASN A 163 15.26 -30.23 19.93
CA ASN A 163 15.99 -30.30 21.20
C ASN A 163 15.23 -31.15 22.22
N ALA A 164 15.96 -31.79 23.14
CA ALA A 164 15.34 -32.71 24.09
C ALA A 164 14.47 -32.00 25.16
N SER A 165 14.76 -30.73 25.45
CA SER A 165 14.03 -29.90 26.41
C SER A 165 14.44 -28.43 26.30
N ALA A 166 13.73 -27.53 26.97
CA ALA A 166 14.16 -26.13 27.16
C ALA A 166 15.55 -26.04 27.83
N ALA A 167 15.86 -26.93 28.79
CA ALA A 167 17.16 -26.97 29.46
C ALA A 167 18.31 -27.39 28.53
N ASP A 168 18.06 -28.26 27.53
CA ASP A 168 19.04 -28.62 26.49
C ASP A 168 19.39 -27.40 25.62
N VAL A 169 18.37 -26.63 25.19
CA VAL A 169 18.57 -25.35 24.46
C VAL A 169 19.36 -24.36 25.30
N VAL A 170 19.02 -24.20 26.58
CA VAL A 170 19.73 -23.28 27.49
C VAL A 170 21.17 -23.71 27.71
N LYS A 171 21.46 -25.00 27.81
CA LYS A 171 22.83 -25.51 27.92
C LYS A 171 23.65 -25.19 26.67
N LYS A 172 23.07 -25.35 25.47
CA LYS A 172 23.69 -24.96 24.19
C LYS A 172 23.96 -23.45 24.12
N LEU A 173 23.02 -22.62 24.58
CA LEU A 173 23.21 -21.17 24.69
C LEU A 173 24.32 -20.78 25.69
N GLN A 174 24.43 -21.51 26.80
CA GLN A 174 25.44 -21.28 27.84
C GLN A 174 26.85 -21.68 27.40
N ASP A 175 26.98 -22.76 26.63
CA ASP A 175 28.25 -23.23 26.07
C ASP A 175 28.62 -22.51 24.75
N GLY A 176 27.67 -21.79 24.16
CA GLY A 176 27.78 -21.16 22.84
C GLY A 176 28.63 -19.88 22.80
N PRO A 177 29.11 -19.47 21.60
CA PRO A 177 30.07 -18.37 21.43
C PRO A 177 29.52 -16.97 21.71
N TYR A 178 28.27 -16.85 22.16
CA TYR A 178 27.61 -15.59 22.53
C TYR A 178 26.94 -15.66 23.92
N ALA A 179 27.27 -16.66 24.75
CA ALA A 179 26.77 -16.78 26.13
C ALA A 179 27.00 -15.50 26.96
N GLU A 180 28.17 -14.87 26.84
CA GLU A 180 28.47 -13.62 27.54
C GLU A 180 27.66 -12.41 27.02
N GLN A 181 27.31 -12.38 25.74
CA GLN A 181 26.40 -11.37 25.21
C GLN A 181 24.96 -11.61 25.71
N PHE A 182 24.56 -12.87 25.87
CA PHE A 182 23.29 -13.26 26.47
C PHE A 182 23.21 -12.80 27.96
N ARG A 183 24.29 -13.00 28.73
CA ARG A 183 24.44 -12.45 30.09
C ARG A 183 24.39 -10.92 30.13
N GLN A 184 25.03 -10.24 29.18
CA GLN A 184 24.99 -8.78 29.09
C GLN A 184 23.59 -8.24 28.76
N ALA A 185 22.84 -8.95 27.91
CA ALA A 185 21.49 -8.57 27.49
C ALA A 185 20.41 -8.84 28.55
N PHE A 186 20.54 -9.93 29.34
CA PHE A 186 19.49 -10.39 30.25
C PHE A 186 19.89 -10.51 31.74
N GLY A 187 21.16 -10.24 32.09
CA GLY A 187 21.70 -10.32 33.44
C GLY A 187 22.69 -11.49 33.63
N ALA A 188 23.71 -11.28 34.46
CA ALA A 188 24.81 -12.24 34.64
C ALA A 188 24.35 -13.64 35.11
N THR A 189 23.28 -13.68 35.92
CA THR A 189 22.65 -14.86 36.52
C THR A 189 21.54 -15.48 35.67
N ILE A 190 21.32 -15.03 34.41
CA ILE A 190 20.19 -15.51 33.60
C ILE A 190 20.20 -17.03 33.39
N PHE A 191 21.38 -17.63 33.30
CA PHE A 191 21.55 -19.08 33.14
C PHE A 191 21.32 -19.89 34.43
N ASP A 192 21.12 -19.24 35.59
CA ASP A 192 20.84 -19.92 36.86
C ASP A 192 19.39 -20.45 36.93
N ASN A 193 18.52 -20.01 36.01
CA ASN A 193 17.16 -20.48 35.84
C ASN A 193 16.88 -20.79 34.36
N ALA A 194 16.73 -22.07 34.02
CA ALA A 194 16.54 -22.52 32.64
C ALA A 194 15.24 -21.99 32.00
N ASP A 195 14.14 -21.90 32.74
CA ASP A 195 12.87 -21.41 32.19
C ASP A 195 12.95 -19.91 31.85
N GLN A 196 13.63 -19.13 32.69
CA GLN A 196 13.89 -17.71 32.42
C GLN A 196 14.85 -17.51 31.25
N ALA A 197 15.91 -18.32 31.16
CA ALA A 197 16.84 -18.30 30.03
C ALA A 197 16.15 -18.70 28.71
N PHE A 198 15.27 -19.69 28.73
CA PHE A 198 14.51 -20.11 27.54
C PHE A 198 13.48 -19.03 27.11
N ALA A 199 12.79 -18.40 28.07
CA ALA A 199 11.92 -17.26 27.77
C ALA A 199 12.73 -16.05 27.24
N ALA A 200 13.95 -15.82 27.73
CA ALA A 200 14.86 -14.81 27.22
C ALA A 200 15.37 -15.12 25.81
N ALA A 201 15.61 -16.40 25.48
CA ALA A 201 15.93 -16.85 24.13
C ALA A 201 14.82 -16.51 23.12
N GLY A 202 13.55 -16.78 23.48
CA GLY A 202 12.39 -16.34 22.69
C GLY A 202 12.33 -14.82 22.51
N LYS A 203 12.58 -14.05 23.59
CA LYS A 203 12.62 -12.57 23.53
C LYS A 203 13.74 -12.04 22.64
N ALA A 204 14.91 -12.68 22.62
CA ALA A 204 16.02 -12.32 21.74
C ALA A 204 15.64 -12.51 20.26
N LEU A 205 15.11 -13.68 19.92
CA LEU A 205 14.62 -13.99 18.57
C LEU A 205 13.47 -13.07 18.14
N GLN A 206 12.57 -12.70 19.05
CA GLN A 206 11.53 -11.69 18.79
C GLN A 206 12.16 -10.30 18.52
N ALA A 207 13.09 -9.85 19.35
CA ALA A 207 13.72 -8.54 19.17
C ALA A 207 14.43 -8.41 17.82
N PHE A 208 15.15 -9.45 17.38
CA PHE A 208 15.77 -9.47 16.05
C PHE A 208 14.72 -9.31 14.92
N GLN A 209 13.63 -10.08 14.98
CA GLN A 209 12.56 -10.04 13.98
C GLN A 209 11.74 -8.73 13.98
N LEU A 210 11.76 -7.97 15.08
CA LEU A 210 11.08 -6.68 15.19
C LEU A 210 12.01 -5.49 14.88
N GLU A 211 13.30 -5.58 15.18
CA GLU A 211 14.26 -4.48 15.02
C GLU A 211 14.98 -4.49 13.66
N ASP A 212 15.23 -5.66 13.06
CA ASP A 212 15.93 -5.74 11.77
C ASP A 212 14.97 -5.44 10.61
N VAL A 213 15.27 -4.35 9.88
CA VAL A 213 14.45 -3.84 8.77
C VAL A 213 14.26 -4.85 7.62
N SER A 214 15.07 -5.91 7.53
CA SER A 214 14.88 -6.95 6.53
C SER A 214 13.62 -7.81 6.77
N PHE A 215 13.01 -7.76 7.95
CA PHE A 215 11.69 -8.37 8.23
C PHE A 215 10.51 -7.48 7.82
N HIS A 216 10.71 -6.18 7.67
CA HIS A 216 9.66 -5.21 7.31
C HIS A 216 10.16 -4.07 6.41
N PRO A 217 10.77 -4.37 5.24
CA PRO A 217 11.43 -3.34 4.44
C PRO A 217 10.47 -2.35 3.73
N TYR A 218 9.17 -2.67 3.63
CA TYR A 218 8.11 -1.85 2.98
C TYR A 218 8.59 -1.25 1.64
N SER A 219 9.18 -2.10 0.80
CA SER A 219 9.99 -1.67 -0.34
C SER A 219 9.33 -1.91 -1.70
N SER A 220 8.19 -2.60 -1.70
CA SER A 220 7.52 -3.14 -2.88
C SER A 220 7.04 -2.05 -3.86
N LYS A 221 6.64 -2.46 -5.07
CA LYS A 221 6.04 -1.53 -6.04
C LYS A 221 4.74 -0.94 -5.49
N PHE A 222 3.96 -1.71 -4.74
CA PHE A 222 2.75 -1.22 -4.08
C PHE A 222 3.05 -0.20 -2.96
N ASP A 223 4.13 -0.38 -2.18
CA ASP A 223 4.56 0.61 -1.18
C ASP A 223 4.95 1.95 -1.82
N LEU A 224 5.56 1.91 -3.01
CA LEU A 224 5.82 3.11 -3.80
C LEU A 224 4.53 3.72 -4.36
N TYR A 225 3.56 2.90 -4.77
CA TYR A 225 2.27 3.35 -5.29
C TYR A 225 1.48 4.13 -4.23
N ILE A 226 1.20 3.51 -3.07
CA ILE A 226 0.45 4.15 -1.98
C ILE A 226 1.20 5.34 -1.38
N GLY A 227 2.54 5.29 -1.37
CA GLY A 227 3.39 6.40 -0.97
C GLY A 227 3.54 7.51 -2.02
N ASN A 228 2.97 7.36 -3.22
CA ASN A 228 3.15 8.27 -4.37
C ASN A 228 4.64 8.58 -4.66
N LYS A 229 5.49 7.55 -4.62
CA LYS A 229 6.93 7.60 -4.85
C LYS A 229 7.29 7.18 -6.28
N ILE A 230 8.45 7.64 -6.77
CA ILE A 230 8.99 7.25 -8.08
C ILE A 230 9.14 5.72 -8.16
N GLY A 231 8.71 5.14 -9.27
CA GLY A 231 8.65 3.68 -9.48
C GLY A 231 7.34 3.02 -9.03
N GLY A 232 6.45 3.75 -8.34
CA GLY A 232 5.15 3.27 -7.87
C GLY A 232 3.99 3.41 -8.87
N VAL A 233 4.24 3.68 -10.15
CA VAL A 233 3.15 3.75 -11.14
C VAL A 233 2.74 2.32 -11.51
N LEU A 234 1.48 1.97 -11.20
CA LEU A 234 0.91 0.68 -11.61
C LEU A 234 0.71 0.63 -13.13
N THR A 235 0.93 -0.54 -13.74
CA THR A 235 0.51 -0.79 -15.12
C THR A 235 -1.01 -0.94 -15.19
N ALA A 236 -1.59 -0.89 -16.40
CA ALA A 236 -3.02 -1.10 -16.58
C ALA A 236 -3.48 -2.48 -16.04
N ALA A 237 -2.67 -3.53 -16.24
CA ALA A 237 -2.95 -4.87 -15.73
C ALA A 237 -2.90 -4.92 -14.20
N GLU A 238 -1.87 -4.33 -13.57
CA GLU A 238 -1.77 -4.25 -12.11
C GLU A 238 -2.91 -3.42 -11.48
N ALA A 239 -3.36 -2.35 -12.14
CA ALA A 239 -4.48 -1.53 -11.68
C ALA A 239 -5.83 -2.26 -11.81
N ARG A 240 -6.05 -3.03 -12.89
CA ARG A 240 -7.21 -3.93 -13.01
C ARG A 240 -7.15 -5.04 -11.96
N GLY A 241 -5.97 -5.59 -11.67
CA GLY A 241 -5.80 -6.61 -10.64
C GLY A 241 -6.10 -6.10 -9.23
N LEU A 242 -5.73 -4.86 -8.91
CA LEU A 242 -6.14 -4.19 -7.66
C LEU A 242 -7.67 -4.02 -7.59
N LYS A 243 -8.33 -3.73 -8.72
CA LYS A 243 -9.80 -3.70 -8.77
C LYS A 243 -10.42 -5.08 -8.53
N VAL A 244 -9.93 -6.13 -9.19
CA VAL A 244 -10.39 -7.52 -8.98
C VAL A 244 -10.20 -7.96 -7.53
N PHE A 245 -9.05 -7.61 -6.93
CA PHE A 245 -8.73 -7.87 -5.53
C PHE A 245 -9.74 -7.25 -4.55
N ALA A 246 -10.26 -6.06 -4.87
CA ALA A 246 -11.18 -5.31 -4.02
C ALA A 246 -12.67 -5.44 -4.39
N ASP A 247 -13.02 -6.13 -5.49
CA ASP A 247 -14.41 -6.27 -5.94
C ASP A 247 -15.14 -7.37 -5.15
N PRO A 248 -16.13 -7.05 -4.31
CA PRO A 248 -16.86 -8.05 -3.51
C PRO A 248 -17.70 -9.01 -4.37
N ASN A 249 -17.97 -8.69 -5.64
CA ASN A 249 -18.71 -9.52 -6.58
C ASN A 249 -17.80 -10.38 -7.48
N GLY A 250 -16.48 -10.21 -7.35
CA GLY A 250 -15.47 -10.88 -8.15
C GLY A 250 -14.48 -11.65 -7.27
N GLY A 251 -13.29 -11.07 -7.07
CA GLY A 251 -12.24 -11.70 -6.29
C GLY A 251 -12.41 -11.60 -4.77
N ASN A 252 -13.08 -10.55 -4.28
CA ASN A 252 -13.36 -10.26 -2.86
C ASN A 252 -12.17 -10.42 -1.90
N CYS A 253 -10.93 -10.44 -2.40
CA CYS A 253 -9.75 -10.83 -1.64
C CYS A 253 -9.51 -9.89 -0.45
N ALA A 254 -9.86 -8.61 -0.62
CA ALA A 254 -9.75 -7.57 0.39
C ALA A 254 -10.60 -7.79 1.66
N SER A 255 -11.59 -8.68 1.68
CA SER A 255 -12.38 -8.97 2.88
C SER A 255 -11.52 -9.56 4.00
N CYS A 256 -10.62 -10.49 3.66
CA CYS A 256 -9.70 -11.15 4.60
C CYS A 256 -8.26 -10.64 4.42
N HIS A 257 -7.82 -10.37 3.18
CA HIS A 257 -6.49 -9.86 2.90
C HIS A 257 -6.45 -8.33 2.92
N TYR A 258 -6.97 -7.74 4.01
CA TYR A 258 -7.20 -6.32 4.15
C TYR A 258 -5.95 -5.45 3.92
N GLN A 259 -6.06 -4.48 3.02
CA GLN A 259 -4.99 -3.58 2.58
C GLN A 259 -5.11 -2.15 3.14
N GLY A 260 -6.14 -1.87 3.94
CA GLY A 260 -6.39 -0.53 4.51
C GLY A 260 -5.50 -0.20 5.71
N ALA A 261 -6.06 0.58 6.64
CA ALA A 261 -5.42 0.90 7.91
C ALA A 261 -5.59 -0.29 8.88
N GLY A 262 -4.50 -0.99 9.16
CA GLY A 262 -4.48 -2.14 10.05
C GLY A 262 -4.34 -1.74 11.53
N LEU A 263 -4.29 -2.77 12.37
CA LEU A 263 -4.03 -2.63 13.80
C LEU A 263 -2.65 -1.99 14.06
N ASN A 264 -2.50 -1.34 15.22
CA ASN A 264 -1.25 -0.70 15.67
C ASN A 264 -0.65 0.33 14.68
N GLY A 265 -1.48 0.93 13.82
CA GLY A 265 -1.03 1.92 12.82
C GLY A 265 -0.32 1.31 11.60
N SER A 266 -0.34 -0.02 11.46
CA SER A 266 0.10 -0.70 10.24
C SER A 266 -0.80 -0.30 9.05
N THR A 267 -0.29 -0.41 7.82
CA THR A 267 -1.09 -0.17 6.61
C THR A 267 -0.67 -1.14 5.51
N ALA A 268 -1.60 -1.50 4.62
CA ALA A 268 -1.31 -2.34 3.46
C ALA A 268 -0.56 -3.65 3.80
N ILE A 269 -0.90 -4.30 4.91
CA ILE A 269 -0.29 -5.58 5.31
C ILE A 269 -0.94 -6.80 4.63
N PHE A 270 -2.09 -6.62 3.95
CA PHE A 270 -2.81 -7.66 3.20
C PHE A 270 -3.24 -8.85 4.07
N THR A 271 -3.70 -8.53 5.28
CA THR A 271 -4.28 -9.44 6.28
C THR A 271 -5.01 -8.59 7.32
N ASP A 272 -6.20 -9.02 7.68
CA ASP A 272 -6.99 -8.59 8.85
C ASP A 272 -6.60 -9.33 10.15
N PHE A 273 -5.77 -10.37 10.02
CA PHE A 273 -5.43 -11.39 11.01
C PHE A 273 -6.55 -12.36 11.43
N SER A 274 -7.65 -12.45 10.68
CA SER A 274 -8.76 -13.39 10.89
C SER A 274 -8.37 -14.86 10.64
N TYR A 275 -9.32 -15.77 10.87
CA TYR A 275 -9.16 -17.21 10.70
C TYR A 275 -10.30 -17.78 9.86
N GLU A 276 -9.97 -18.39 8.73
CA GLU A 276 -10.96 -18.82 7.73
C GLU A 276 -10.88 -20.32 7.39
N ALA A 277 -12.05 -20.92 7.18
CA ALA A 277 -12.23 -22.34 6.84
C ALA A 277 -12.54 -22.52 5.34
N ILE A 278 -11.59 -22.19 4.48
CA ILE A 278 -11.81 -22.18 3.01
C ILE A 278 -11.82 -23.57 2.35
N GLY A 279 -11.44 -24.63 3.09
CA GLY A 279 -11.55 -26.02 2.63
C GLY A 279 -10.44 -26.53 1.71
N VAL A 280 -9.20 -26.09 1.89
CA VAL A 280 -8.03 -26.55 1.11
C VAL A 280 -7.97 -28.11 1.06
N PRO A 281 -7.66 -28.74 -0.10
CA PRO A 281 -7.65 -30.20 -0.21
C PRO A 281 -6.53 -30.88 0.59
N ARG A 282 -6.69 -32.18 0.88
CA ARG A 282 -5.75 -32.93 1.73
C ARG A 282 -4.42 -33.21 1.06
N ASN A 283 -3.33 -32.76 1.67
CA ASN A 283 -1.99 -32.99 1.14
C ASN A 283 -1.43 -34.36 1.53
N ALA A 284 -1.55 -35.34 0.62
CA ALA A 284 -1.01 -36.69 0.80
C ALA A 284 0.53 -36.75 0.87
N ALA A 285 1.25 -35.66 0.53
CA ALA A 285 2.71 -35.59 0.67
C ALA A 285 3.19 -35.30 2.10
N ILE A 286 2.29 -34.98 3.04
CA ILE A 286 2.61 -34.85 4.47
C ILE A 286 2.46 -36.24 5.11
N PRO A 287 3.53 -36.87 5.66
CA PRO A 287 3.47 -38.24 6.17
C PRO A 287 2.40 -38.46 7.27
N ALA A 288 2.15 -37.45 8.11
CA ALA A 288 1.11 -37.52 9.13
C ALA A 288 -0.29 -37.76 8.54
N ASN A 289 -0.57 -37.28 7.32
CA ASN A 289 -1.87 -37.46 6.65
C ASN A 289 -2.15 -38.91 6.21
N ALA A 290 -1.17 -39.82 6.31
CA ALA A 290 -1.38 -41.25 6.12
C ALA A 290 -2.08 -41.93 7.31
N ASP A 291 -2.03 -41.35 8.51
CA ASP A 291 -2.88 -41.77 9.62
C ASP A 291 -4.30 -41.20 9.43
N ALA A 292 -5.29 -42.08 9.40
CA ALA A 292 -6.71 -41.70 9.30
C ALA A 292 -7.23 -40.97 10.54
N ASN A 293 -6.52 -41.06 11.68
CA ASN A 293 -6.84 -40.34 12.91
C ASN A 293 -6.19 -38.95 12.97
N TYR A 294 -5.19 -38.67 12.14
CA TYR A 294 -4.59 -37.34 12.03
C TYR A 294 -5.37 -36.48 11.04
N VAL A 295 -5.99 -35.42 11.55
CA VAL A 295 -6.57 -34.36 10.72
C VAL A 295 -6.23 -33.01 11.35
N ASP A 296 -5.61 -32.13 10.58
CA ASP A 296 -5.31 -30.77 10.99
C ASP A 296 -6.56 -29.90 10.82
N ILE A 297 -7.12 -29.45 11.93
CA ILE A 297 -8.36 -28.67 12.01
C ILE A 297 -8.10 -27.27 12.58
N GLY A 298 -6.87 -26.78 12.41
CA GLY A 298 -6.47 -25.39 12.67
C GLY A 298 -6.64 -25.00 14.14
N LEU A 299 -7.52 -24.03 14.40
CA LEU A 299 -7.83 -23.57 15.76
C LEU A 299 -8.19 -24.73 16.72
N CYS A 300 -8.87 -25.78 16.25
CA CYS A 300 -9.26 -26.93 17.07
C CYS A 300 -8.20 -28.05 17.19
N GLY A 301 -6.96 -27.79 16.77
CA GLY A 301 -5.83 -28.70 16.91
C GLY A 301 -5.44 -29.46 15.63
N PRO A 302 -4.56 -30.48 15.73
CA PRO A 302 -4.05 -31.09 16.97
C PRO A 302 -2.92 -30.32 17.68
N LEU A 303 -2.31 -29.33 17.00
CA LEU A 303 -1.21 -28.53 17.57
C LEU A 303 -1.67 -27.47 18.59
N ARG A 304 -2.96 -27.17 18.60
CA ARG A 304 -3.64 -26.28 19.54
C ARG A 304 -4.64 -27.08 20.38
N THR A 305 -4.78 -26.75 21.67
CA THR A 305 -5.46 -27.61 22.67
C THR A 305 -6.54 -26.93 23.50
N ASP A 306 -6.66 -25.60 23.41
CA ASP A 306 -7.62 -24.77 24.13
C ASP A 306 -9.00 -24.63 23.44
N HIS A 307 -9.11 -24.99 22.15
CA HIS A 307 -10.39 -25.14 21.46
C HIS A 307 -10.70 -26.62 21.21
N ALA A 308 -11.64 -27.19 21.98
CA ALA A 308 -12.00 -28.59 21.85
C ALA A 308 -12.72 -28.88 20.51
N PRO A 309 -12.39 -29.98 19.80
CA PRO A 309 -13.01 -30.37 18.54
C PRO A 309 -14.38 -31.04 18.76
N VAL A 310 -15.33 -30.27 19.29
CA VAL A 310 -16.71 -30.72 19.55
C VAL A 310 -17.67 -30.22 18.47
N LYS A 311 -18.64 -31.05 18.08
CA LYS A 311 -19.65 -30.67 17.08
C LYS A 311 -20.38 -29.39 17.49
N GLY A 312 -20.40 -28.41 16.59
CA GLY A 312 -20.96 -27.08 16.83
C GLY A 312 -19.93 -26.01 17.21
N ASN A 313 -18.67 -26.39 17.48
CA ASN A 313 -17.57 -25.43 17.51
C ASN A 313 -17.25 -24.98 16.07
N THR A 314 -17.49 -23.69 15.78
CA THR A 314 -17.31 -23.08 14.46
C THR A 314 -15.84 -22.83 14.10
N PHE A 315 -14.94 -22.82 15.08
CA PHE A 315 -13.51 -22.59 14.86
C PHE A 315 -12.79 -23.75 14.14
N CYS A 316 -13.37 -24.96 14.17
CA CYS A 316 -12.71 -26.14 13.66
C CYS A 316 -12.63 -26.13 12.13
N GLY A 317 -11.40 -26.21 11.60
CA GLY A 317 -11.09 -26.08 10.18
C GLY A 317 -10.60 -24.68 9.78
N MET A 318 -10.63 -23.70 10.68
CA MET A 318 -10.17 -22.34 10.40
C MET A 318 -8.66 -22.18 10.59
N PHE A 319 -8.01 -21.49 9.64
CA PHE A 319 -6.58 -21.15 9.69
C PHE A 319 -6.37 -19.65 9.43
N LYS A 320 -5.33 -19.09 10.04
CA LYS A 320 -5.01 -17.67 10.00
C LYS A 320 -4.81 -17.14 8.57
N SER A 321 -5.54 -16.11 8.19
CA SER A 321 -5.40 -15.34 6.94
C SER A 321 -3.99 -14.74 6.84
N PRO A 322 -3.08 -15.26 5.98
CA PRO A 322 -1.70 -14.79 5.93
C PRO A 322 -1.58 -13.45 5.18
N THR A 323 -0.58 -12.63 5.53
CA THR A 323 -0.17 -11.51 4.68
C THR A 323 0.14 -11.98 3.25
N LEU A 324 -0.30 -11.21 2.26
CA LEU A 324 0.05 -11.42 0.84
C LEU A 324 1.31 -10.68 0.39
N ARG A 325 2.00 -9.96 1.29
CA ARG A 325 3.34 -9.43 0.99
C ARG A 325 4.29 -10.57 0.66
N ASN A 326 5.06 -10.41 -0.42
CA ASN A 326 5.91 -11.46 -0.99
C ASN A 326 5.16 -12.78 -1.28
N VAL A 327 3.87 -12.74 -1.68
CA VAL A 327 3.13 -13.97 -2.02
C VAL A 327 3.62 -14.63 -3.30
N ALA A 328 4.05 -13.85 -4.30
CA ALA A 328 4.54 -14.38 -5.57
C ALA A 328 5.98 -14.93 -5.49
N THR A 329 6.68 -14.77 -4.37
CA THR A 329 8.00 -15.38 -4.11
C THR A 329 7.89 -16.79 -3.50
N ARG A 330 6.67 -17.29 -3.25
CA ARG A 330 6.42 -18.57 -2.58
C ARG A 330 6.31 -19.71 -3.59
N ARG A 331 6.77 -20.89 -3.19
CA ARG A 331 6.72 -22.15 -3.98
C ARG A 331 5.70 -23.17 -3.48
N SER A 332 5.22 -22.98 -2.25
CA SER A 332 4.19 -23.80 -1.58
C SER A 332 3.17 -22.88 -0.93
N PHE A 333 1.88 -23.20 -1.08
CA PHE A 333 0.78 -22.31 -0.71
C PHE A 333 -0.18 -22.96 0.31
N PHE A 334 -0.84 -22.12 1.13
CA PHE A 334 -1.70 -22.48 2.28
C PHE A 334 -0.99 -23.27 3.39
N HIS A 335 -1.73 -23.57 4.48
CA HIS A 335 -1.19 -24.17 5.70
C HIS A 335 -0.55 -25.55 5.47
N ASN A 336 -0.98 -26.32 4.48
CA ASN A 336 -0.46 -27.65 4.16
C ASN A 336 0.46 -27.69 2.92
N GLY A 337 0.71 -26.56 2.26
CA GLY A 337 1.68 -26.48 1.15
C GLY A 337 1.34 -27.31 -0.08
N ILE A 338 0.05 -27.54 -0.37
CA ILE A 338 -0.39 -28.48 -1.43
C ILE A 338 -0.21 -27.95 -2.85
N PHE A 339 -0.49 -26.66 -3.10
CA PHE A 339 -0.33 -26.06 -4.43
C PHE A 339 1.09 -25.53 -4.63
N ARG A 340 1.55 -25.53 -5.90
CA ARG A 340 2.93 -25.19 -6.29
C ARG A 340 3.10 -23.85 -6.99
N SER A 341 2.00 -23.11 -7.21
CA SER A 341 2.06 -21.78 -7.81
C SER A 341 0.96 -20.86 -7.28
N LEU A 342 1.22 -19.55 -7.38
CA LEU A 342 0.23 -18.51 -7.06
C LEU A 342 -1.02 -18.63 -7.94
N GLU A 343 -0.84 -19.00 -9.21
CA GLU A 343 -1.96 -19.23 -10.13
C GLU A 343 -2.84 -20.40 -9.66
N GLN A 344 -2.26 -21.52 -9.22
CA GLN A 344 -3.06 -22.62 -8.65
C GLN A 344 -3.84 -22.19 -7.41
N ALA A 345 -3.24 -21.38 -6.52
CA ALA A 345 -3.92 -20.86 -5.34
C ALA A 345 -5.11 -19.95 -5.71
N ILE A 346 -4.95 -19.03 -6.66
CA ILE A 346 -6.03 -18.15 -7.15
C ILE A 346 -7.12 -18.96 -7.86
N ARG A 347 -6.73 -19.93 -8.69
CA ARG A 347 -7.68 -20.80 -9.40
C ARG A 347 -8.47 -21.68 -8.45
N PHE A 348 -7.88 -22.14 -7.34
CA PHE A 348 -8.62 -22.80 -6.27
C PHE A 348 -9.73 -21.90 -5.74
N TYR A 349 -9.44 -20.64 -5.38
CA TYR A 349 -10.50 -19.69 -4.98
C TYR A 349 -11.57 -19.50 -6.05
N ASN A 350 -11.21 -19.44 -7.34
CA ASN A 350 -12.17 -19.23 -8.42
C ASN A 350 -13.01 -20.47 -8.78
N THR A 351 -12.48 -21.69 -8.57
CA THR A 351 -13.12 -22.92 -9.07
C THR A 351 -13.29 -24.05 -8.05
N ARG A 352 -13.05 -23.82 -6.76
CA ARG A 352 -13.36 -24.76 -5.64
C ARG A 352 -14.76 -25.35 -5.76
N ASP A 353 -15.72 -24.52 -6.13
CA ASP A 353 -17.15 -24.86 -6.14
C ASP A 353 -17.69 -25.16 -7.54
N THR A 354 -17.15 -24.51 -8.58
CA THR A 354 -17.56 -24.72 -9.99
C THR A 354 -16.86 -25.91 -10.66
N MET A 355 -15.66 -26.29 -10.25
CA MET A 355 -14.92 -27.43 -10.82
C MET A 355 -14.22 -28.22 -9.69
N PRO A 356 -14.99 -28.70 -8.68
CA PRO A 356 -14.43 -29.35 -7.50
C PRO A 356 -13.58 -30.60 -7.83
N GLU A 357 -13.84 -31.26 -8.96
CA GLU A 357 -13.07 -32.39 -9.48
C GLU A 357 -11.60 -32.07 -9.82
N LEU A 358 -11.26 -30.79 -10.03
CA LEU A 358 -9.87 -30.35 -10.22
C LEU A 358 -9.07 -30.32 -8.92
N TRP A 359 -9.76 -30.34 -7.77
CA TRP A 359 -9.18 -30.03 -6.47
C TRP A 359 -9.32 -31.17 -5.46
N TYR A 360 -10.44 -31.91 -5.51
CA TYR A 360 -10.74 -32.99 -4.55
C TYR A 360 -10.94 -34.34 -5.25
N PRO A 361 -10.54 -35.46 -4.62
CA PRO A 361 -10.61 -36.78 -5.26
C PRO A 361 -12.04 -37.24 -5.54
N THR A 362 -12.24 -37.81 -6.72
CA THR A 362 -13.47 -38.54 -7.08
C THR A 362 -13.44 -39.94 -6.47
N VAL A 363 -14.49 -40.27 -5.71
CA VAL A 363 -14.69 -41.60 -5.11
C VAL A 363 -15.68 -42.40 -5.96
N GLY A 364 -15.25 -43.57 -6.41
CA GLY A 364 -15.96 -44.36 -7.42
C GLY A 364 -15.86 -43.75 -8.82
N GLY A 365 -16.57 -44.34 -9.78
CA GLY A 365 -16.44 -43.98 -11.20
C GLY A 365 -15.20 -44.57 -11.86
N THR A 366 -15.08 -44.38 -13.17
CA THR A 366 -13.99 -44.92 -13.99
C THR A 366 -13.13 -43.77 -14.53
N PRO A 367 -11.80 -43.79 -14.36
CA PRO A 367 -10.91 -42.83 -15.00
C PRO A 367 -11.11 -42.84 -16.53
N LYS A 368 -11.27 -41.66 -17.11
CA LYS A 368 -11.40 -41.50 -18.57
C LYS A 368 -10.01 -41.60 -19.20
N ALA A 369 -9.87 -42.40 -20.26
CA ALA A 369 -8.57 -42.65 -20.91
C ALA A 369 -7.91 -41.37 -21.47
N SER A 370 -8.74 -40.43 -21.95
CA SER A 370 -8.34 -39.07 -22.31
C SER A 370 -9.37 -38.09 -21.75
N PRO A 371 -8.98 -37.00 -21.05
CA PRO A 371 -9.89 -35.91 -20.68
C PRO A 371 -10.59 -35.29 -21.91
N ASP A 372 -11.68 -34.56 -21.68
CA ASP A 372 -12.23 -33.67 -22.72
C ASP A 372 -11.21 -32.58 -23.10
N ALA A 373 -11.31 -32.08 -24.33
CA ALA A 373 -10.31 -31.14 -24.89
C ALA A 373 -10.26 -29.79 -24.17
N ASP A 374 -11.34 -29.43 -23.46
CA ASP A 374 -11.51 -28.25 -22.63
C ASP A 374 -11.33 -28.52 -21.13
N PHE A 375 -11.02 -29.77 -20.72
CA PHE A 375 -10.81 -30.11 -19.31
C PHE A 375 -9.54 -29.42 -18.77
N PRO A 376 -9.63 -28.57 -17.73
CA PRO A 376 -8.48 -27.78 -17.31
C PRO A 376 -7.34 -28.58 -16.70
N THR A 377 -6.10 -28.22 -17.06
CA THR A 377 -4.87 -28.89 -16.59
C THR A 377 -4.17 -28.20 -15.43
N TYR A 378 -4.69 -27.05 -14.96
CA TYR A 378 -4.12 -26.30 -13.83
C TYR A 378 -4.44 -26.88 -12.45
N GLY A 379 -5.39 -27.82 -12.36
CA GLY A 379 -5.84 -28.44 -11.12
C GLY A 379 -4.76 -29.26 -10.41
N LEU A 380 -5.07 -29.72 -9.20
CA LEU A 380 -4.32 -30.79 -8.55
C LEU A 380 -4.61 -32.16 -9.19
N ILE A 381 -5.80 -32.31 -9.77
CA ILE A 381 -6.27 -33.52 -10.43
C ILE A 381 -6.51 -33.20 -11.91
N THR A 382 -5.72 -33.83 -12.77
CA THR A 382 -5.81 -33.70 -14.24
C THR A 382 -6.54 -34.89 -14.90
N THR A 383 -6.93 -35.89 -14.12
CA THR A 383 -7.67 -37.08 -14.58
C THR A 383 -9.17 -36.84 -14.44
N GLN A 384 -9.88 -36.81 -15.57
CA GLN A 384 -11.35 -36.76 -15.59
C GLN A 384 -11.93 -38.16 -15.31
N TYR A 385 -13.11 -38.23 -14.68
CA TYR A 385 -13.80 -39.48 -14.33
C TYR A 385 -15.19 -39.55 -14.98
N VAL A 386 -15.60 -40.76 -15.37
CA VAL A 386 -16.96 -41.07 -15.80
C VAL A 386 -17.70 -41.71 -14.63
N GLY A 387 -18.72 -40.99 -14.13
CA GLY A 387 -19.42 -41.35 -12.90
C GLY A 387 -18.56 -41.15 -11.64
N GLY A 388 -19.02 -41.68 -10.51
CA GLY A 388 -18.40 -41.44 -9.19
C GLY A 388 -18.94 -40.17 -8.52
N LYS A 389 -18.33 -39.80 -7.38
CA LYS A 389 -18.70 -38.61 -6.62
C LYS A 389 -17.45 -37.89 -6.10
N VAL A 390 -17.32 -36.61 -6.42
CA VAL A 390 -16.25 -35.75 -5.87
C VAL A 390 -16.41 -35.62 -4.36
N ARG A 391 -15.34 -35.92 -3.61
CA ARG A 391 -15.30 -35.80 -2.14
C ARG A 391 -14.81 -34.41 -1.75
N LYS A 392 -15.64 -33.38 -1.96
CA LYS A 392 -15.32 -32.00 -1.54
C LYS A 392 -14.94 -31.92 -0.07
N PHE A 393 -13.97 -31.04 0.25
CA PHE A 393 -13.48 -30.74 1.60
C PHE A 393 -12.90 -31.97 2.31
N ASP A 394 -12.00 -32.69 1.64
CA ASP A 394 -11.50 -33.98 2.13
C ASP A 394 -10.41 -33.93 3.21
N ASP A 395 -9.97 -32.73 3.59
CA ASP A 395 -9.10 -32.49 4.75
C ASP A 395 -9.86 -32.04 6.01
N LEU A 396 -11.21 -32.09 6.00
CA LEU A 396 -12.04 -31.68 7.16
C LEU A 396 -13.03 -32.79 7.58
N PRO A 397 -13.13 -33.14 8.88
CA PRO A 397 -14.08 -34.14 9.33
C PRO A 397 -15.52 -33.71 9.05
N LYS A 398 -16.37 -34.64 8.59
CA LYS A 398 -17.75 -34.36 8.12
C LYS A 398 -18.61 -33.53 9.08
N GLN A 399 -18.38 -33.61 10.39
CA GLN A 399 -19.12 -32.83 11.39
C GLN A 399 -18.79 -31.33 11.40
N PHE A 400 -17.66 -30.92 10.80
CA PHE A 400 -17.19 -29.54 10.70
C PHE A 400 -17.30 -28.97 9.28
N VAL A 401 -17.76 -29.75 8.29
CA VAL A 401 -17.96 -29.25 6.90
C VAL A 401 -18.97 -28.10 6.85
N GLY A 402 -19.86 -27.97 7.84
CA GLY A 402 -20.74 -26.81 8.00
C GLY A 402 -20.05 -25.52 8.45
N ASN A 403 -18.76 -25.58 8.83
CA ASN A 403 -17.94 -24.41 9.16
C ASN A 403 -17.25 -23.82 7.92
N ILE A 404 -17.32 -24.49 6.75
CA ILE A 404 -16.65 -24.03 5.53
C ILE A 404 -17.22 -22.69 5.08
N ASP A 405 -16.35 -21.74 4.78
CA ASP A 405 -16.75 -20.40 4.31
C ASP A 405 -17.45 -20.45 2.94
N THR A 406 -18.51 -19.64 2.86
CA THR A 406 -19.40 -19.46 1.71
C THR A 406 -19.49 -18.00 1.26
N GLN A 407 -18.50 -17.16 1.57
CA GLN A 407 -18.36 -15.82 0.99
C GLN A 407 -17.78 -15.89 -0.42
N MET A 408 -18.01 -14.85 -1.22
CA MET A 408 -17.37 -14.69 -2.53
C MET A 408 -15.82 -14.75 -2.41
N PRO A 409 -15.09 -15.40 -3.34
CA PRO A 409 -15.54 -16.16 -4.53
C PRO A 409 -15.96 -17.61 -4.22
N LEU A 410 -15.83 -18.03 -2.96
CA LEU A 410 -16.11 -19.36 -2.42
C LEU A 410 -17.61 -19.57 -2.09
N ASP A 411 -18.51 -18.95 -2.84
CA ASP A 411 -19.92 -18.76 -2.50
C ASP A 411 -20.80 -20.04 -2.53
N GLY A 412 -20.20 -21.22 -2.69
CA GLY A 412 -20.92 -22.49 -2.75
C GLY A 412 -21.75 -22.67 -4.02
N ARG A 413 -21.53 -21.86 -5.07
CA ARG A 413 -22.22 -21.99 -6.37
C ARG A 413 -22.16 -23.40 -6.96
N ALA A 414 -23.14 -23.71 -7.80
CA ALA A 414 -23.28 -25.03 -8.38
C ALA A 414 -22.06 -25.46 -9.20
N ALA A 415 -21.74 -26.76 -9.14
CA ALA A 415 -20.73 -27.36 -10.00
C ALA A 415 -21.07 -27.14 -11.48
N HIS A 416 -20.04 -26.92 -12.29
CA HIS A 416 -20.06 -26.56 -13.70
C HIS A 416 -20.79 -25.24 -14.04
N SER A 417 -21.11 -24.40 -13.05
CA SER A 417 -21.55 -23.01 -13.29
C SER A 417 -20.38 -22.07 -13.59
N LYS A 418 -20.68 -20.84 -14.04
CA LYS A 418 -19.67 -19.84 -14.38
C LYS A 418 -18.84 -19.44 -13.14
N PRO A 419 -17.50 -19.51 -13.19
CA PRO A 419 -16.63 -18.96 -12.14
C PRO A 419 -16.85 -17.45 -11.92
N PRO A 420 -16.62 -16.92 -10.71
CA PRO A 420 -16.81 -15.50 -10.41
C PRO A 420 -15.83 -14.59 -11.18
N MET A 421 -14.56 -14.98 -11.29
CA MET A 421 -13.52 -14.27 -12.04
C MET A 421 -13.32 -14.90 -13.43
N SER A 422 -13.05 -14.07 -14.44
CA SER A 422 -12.59 -14.52 -15.76
C SER A 422 -11.09 -14.84 -15.78
N GLU A 423 -10.63 -15.44 -16.87
CA GLU A 423 -9.19 -15.66 -17.09
C GLU A 423 -8.37 -14.35 -17.12
N GLN A 424 -8.97 -13.26 -17.61
CA GLN A 424 -8.33 -11.94 -17.61
C GLN A 424 -8.22 -11.38 -16.19
N ASP A 425 -9.26 -11.56 -15.36
CA ASP A 425 -9.25 -11.14 -13.96
C ASP A 425 -8.18 -11.90 -13.15
N ILE A 426 -8.02 -13.21 -13.39
CA ILE A 426 -6.94 -14.02 -12.79
C ILE A 426 -5.57 -13.50 -13.22
N ALA A 427 -5.37 -13.23 -14.51
CA ALA A 427 -4.09 -12.72 -15.02
C ALA A 427 -3.74 -11.34 -14.44
N ASP A 428 -4.70 -10.41 -14.41
CA ASP A 428 -4.52 -9.09 -13.84
C ASP A 428 -4.28 -9.15 -12.32
N LEU A 429 -5.00 -10.02 -11.59
CA LEU A 429 -4.80 -10.28 -10.16
C LEU A 429 -3.38 -10.81 -9.87
N ILE A 430 -2.85 -11.71 -10.70
CA ILE A 430 -1.45 -12.16 -10.61
C ILE A 430 -0.49 -10.99 -10.83
N CYS A 431 -0.74 -10.11 -11.81
CA CYS A 431 0.07 -8.91 -12.02
C CYS A 431 0.05 -8.00 -10.78
N PHE A 432 -1.12 -7.76 -10.20
CA PHE A 432 -1.25 -6.99 -8.96
C PHE A 432 -0.49 -7.61 -7.79
N LEU A 433 -0.64 -8.91 -7.54
CA LEU A 433 0.02 -9.58 -6.42
C LEU A 433 1.56 -9.62 -6.56
N ASN A 434 2.10 -9.58 -7.78
CA ASN A 434 3.53 -9.36 -8.02
C ASN A 434 4.02 -7.97 -7.56
N THR A 435 3.14 -6.96 -7.50
CA THR A 435 3.52 -5.62 -6.99
C THR A 435 3.77 -5.59 -5.49
N LEU A 436 3.36 -6.64 -4.76
CA LEU A 436 3.53 -6.83 -3.31
C LEU A 436 4.86 -7.50 -2.93
N ASN A 437 5.71 -7.82 -3.92
CA ASN A 437 7.05 -8.32 -3.69
C ASN A 437 7.99 -7.16 -3.35
N ASP A 438 8.81 -7.35 -2.32
CA ASP A 438 9.88 -6.43 -1.94
C ASP A 438 11.02 -6.44 -2.96
N LYS A 439 11.74 -5.33 -3.06
CA LYS A 439 12.80 -5.10 -4.07
C LYS A 439 13.98 -6.05 -3.99
N ASP A 440 14.22 -6.64 -2.82
CA ASP A 440 15.28 -7.62 -2.59
C ASP A 440 14.85 -9.07 -2.88
N THR A 441 13.60 -9.27 -3.31
CA THR A 441 13.03 -10.58 -3.64
C THR A 441 12.80 -10.73 -5.13
N GLN A 442 12.55 -11.95 -5.59
CA GLN A 442 12.18 -12.27 -6.97
C GLN A 442 10.98 -13.24 -6.96
N PRO A 443 10.08 -13.19 -7.97
CA PRO A 443 9.01 -14.19 -8.11
C PRO A 443 9.58 -15.62 -8.21
N ALA A 444 8.94 -16.59 -7.55
CA ALA A 444 9.39 -17.97 -7.53
C ALA A 444 9.24 -18.67 -8.89
N THR A 445 8.19 -18.29 -9.62
CA THR A 445 7.97 -18.59 -11.03
C THR A 445 7.92 -17.27 -11.78
N ALA A 446 8.62 -17.19 -12.91
CA ALA A 446 8.30 -16.17 -13.90
C ALA A 446 6.81 -16.34 -14.29
N PRO A 447 6.05 -15.26 -14.51
CA PRO A 447 4.69 -15.38 -15.02
C PRO A 447 4.71 -16.23 -16.30
N ALA A 448 3.73 -17.13 -16.47
CA ALA A 448 3.67 -17.99 -17.65
C ALA A 448 3.78 -17.17 -18.95
N ALA A 449 4.25 -17.73 -20.06
CA ALA A 449 4.60 -16.94 -21.25
C ALA A 449 3.46 -16.03 -21.78
N GLY A 450 2.19 -16.36 -21.53
CA GLY A 450 1.06 -15.45 -21.76
C GLY A 450 0.91 -14.33 -20.72
N ALA A 451 1.15 -14.60 -19.44
CA ALA A 451 1.07 -13.64 -18.33
C ALA A 451 2.29 -12.70 -18.24
N ALA A 452 3.49 -13.15 -18.62
CA ALA A 452 4.67 -12.29 -18.71
C ALA A 452 4.53 -11.28 -19.86
N GLY A 453 3.81 -11.67 -20.91
CA GLY A 453 3.18 -10.74 -21.84
C GLY A 453 2.20 -9.83 -21.10
N ALA A 454 1.12 -10.37 -20.55
CA ALA A 454 -0.02 -9.61 -20.02
C ALA A 454 0.31 -8.54 -18.97
N CYS A 455 1.26 -8.75 -18.05
CA CYS A 455 1.62 -7.73 -17.06
C CYS A 455 2.36 -6.52 -17.65
N GLY A 456 2.98 -6.70 -18.84
CA GLY A 456 3.70 -5.67 -19.59
C GLY A 456 3.08 -5.31 -20.96
N SER A 457 2.00 -5.96 -21.39
CA SER A 457 1.40 -5.80 -22.72
C SER A 457 -0.01 -5.22 -22.66
N THR A 458 -0.29 -4.39 -23.66
CA THR A 458 -1.53 -3.64 -23.79
C THR A 458 -2.67 -4.51 -24.32
N ALA A 459 -3.56 -4.95 -23.43
CA ALA A 459 -4.88 -5.47 -23.78
C ALA A 459 -5.96 -4.45 -23.33
N SER A 460 -6.74 -3.97 -24.31
CA SER A 460 -7.60 -2.78 -24.31
C SER A 460 -7.00 -1.54 -23.64
N ALA A 461 -6.62 -0.55 -24.44
CA ALA A 461 -6.09 0.72 -23.97
C ALA A 461 -7.19 1.60 -23.35
N GLU A 462 -7.60 1.23 -22.13
CA GLU A 462 -8.07 2.23 -21.18
C GLU A 462 -6.98 3.30 -21.01
N PRO A 463 -7.33 4.59 -21.11
CA PRO A 463 -6.34 5.65 -21.16
C PRO A 463 -5.55 5.70 -19.85
N THR A 464 -4.23 5.77 -19.97
CA THR A 464 -3.33 6.13 -18.88
C THR A 464 -3.26 7.66 -18.73
N ALA A 465 -2.60 8.14 -17.67
CA ALA A 465 -2.27 9.55 -17.50
C ALA A 465 -1.66 10.20 -18.76
N ASP A 466 -0.81 9.47 -19.49
CA ASP A 466 -0.14 9.94 -20.71
C ASP A 466 -1.10 10.25 -21.86
N HIS A 467 -2.29 9.65 -21.87
CA HIS A 467 -3.33 9.93 -22.86
C HIS A 467 -4.06 11.26 -22.58
N PHE A 468 -4.03 11.73 -21.32
CA PHE A 468 -4.62 13.00 -20.89
C PHE A 468 -3.60 14.14 -20.80
N ILE A 469 -2.32 13.83 -20.55
CA ILE A 469 -1.23 14.84 -20.43
C ILE A 469 -1.19 15.83 -21.61
N PRO A 470 -1.27 15.41 -22.90
CA PRO A 470 -1.26 16.34 -24.02
C PRO A 470 -2.46 17.30 -24.01
N GLY A 471 -3.68 16.79 -23.86
CA GLY A 471 -4.90 17.60 -23.85
C GLY A 471 -4.99 18.52 -22.63
N MET A 472 -4.56 18.06 -21.45
CA MET A 472 -4.46 18.87 -20.23
C MET A 472 -3.39 19.96 -20.36
N THR A 473 -2.29 19.67 -21.05
CA THR A 473 -1.22 20.67 -21.31
C THR A 473 -1.71 21.76 -22.28
N ASP A 474 -2.41 21.39 -23.36
CA ASP A 474 -3.01 22.36 -24.29
C ASP A 474 -4.13 23.18 -23.62
N TYR A 475 -4.98 22.53 -22.80
CA TYR A 475 -5.97 23.21 -21.97
C TYR A 475 -5.34 24.24 -21.03
N LEU A 476 -4.33 23.88 -20.23
CA LEU A 476 -3.70 24.85 -19.32
C LEU A 476 -2.92 25.93 -20.08
N ALA A 477 -2.33 25.62 -21.25
CA ALA A 477 -1.73 26.61 -22.13
C ALA A 477 -2.75 27.66 -22.62
N ARG A 478 -3.96 27.26 -23.01
CA ARG A 478 -5.00 28.16 -23.54
C ARG A 478 -5.89 28.81 -22.49
N ARG A 479 -6.27 28.07 -21.45
CA ARG A 479 -7.31 28.43 -20.46
C ARG A 479 -6.74 28.76 -19.09
N GLY A 480 -5.63 28.12 -18.69
CA GLY A 480 -5.03 28.19 -17.34
C GLY A 480 -4.39 29.53 -16.92
N ASP A 481 -4.94 30.68 -17.29
CA ASP A 481 -4.61 31.95 -16.62
C ASP A 481 -5.60 32.20 -15.49
N LEU A 482 -5.08 32.50 -14.30
CA LEU A 482 -5.84 32.80 -13.10
C LEU A 482 -6.12 34.31 -13.06
N CYS A 483 -7.30 34.72 -13.49
CA CYS A 483 -7.65 36.13 -13.68
C CYS A 483 -8.66 36.68 -12.67
N LEU A 484 -8.69 38.01 -12.53
CA LEU A 484 -9.35 38.70 -11.41
C LEU A 484 -10.83 39.04 -11.67
N ALA A 485 -11.38 38.73 -12.86
CA ALA A 485 -12.65 39.24 -13.34
C ALA A 485 -12.69 40.78 -13.30
N LYS A 486 -11.76 41.36 -14.07
CA LYS A 486 -11.49 42.78 -14.29
C LYS A 486 -11.22 42.98 -15.79
N SER A 487 -12.24 42.68 -16.60
CA SER A 487 -12.18 42.65 -18.06
C SER A 487 -12.40 44.00 -18.73
N GLU A 488 -13.10 44.92 -18.07
CA GLU A 488 -13.47 46.21 -18.66
C GLU A 488 -12.65 47.30 -17.99
N TRP A 489 -11.84 48.03 -18.77
CA TRP A 489 -11.03 49.15 -18.30
C TRP A 489 -11.21 50.36 -19.21
N PRO A 490 -11.26 51.59 -18.67
CA PRO A 490 -11.12 51.93 -17.25
C PRO A 490 -12.34 51.50 -16.40
N ILE A 491 -12.13 51.29 -15.10
CA ILE A 491 -13.20 50.94 -14.16
C ILE A 491 -13.57 52.19 -13.37
N ASP A 492 -14.82 52.61 -13.49
CA ASP A 492 -15.38 53.74 -12.76
C ASP A 492 -16.09 53.26 -11.49
N LEU A 493 -15.92 54.00 -10.39
CA LEU A 493 -16.67 53.81 -9.15
C LEU A 493 -17.42 55.07 -8.77
N THR A 494 -18.71 54.92 -8.54
CA THR A 494 -19.55 55.96 -7.92
C THR A 494 -19.22 56.10 -6.43
N GLN A 495 -19.50 57.26 -5.84
CA GLN A 495 -19.34 57.46 -4.40
C GLN A 495 -20.19 56.45 -3.59
N ARG A 496 -21.40 56.11 -4.08
CA ARG A 496 -22.28 55.12 -3.46
C ARG A 496 -21.66 53.72 -3.37
N GLU A 497 -20.94 53.28 -4.40
CA GLU A 497 -20.22 51.99 -4.37
C GLU A 497 -19.01 51.99 -3.43
N ILE A 498 -18.36 53.14 -3.30
CA ILE A 498 -17.25 53.33 -2.35
C ILE A 498 -17.80 53.24 -0.92
N ASP A 499 -18.86 54.00 -0.61
CA ASP A 499 -19.49 54.03 0.72
C ASP A 499 -20.12 52.68 1.09
N ALA A 500 -20.66 51.95 0.12
CA ALA A 500 -21.21 50.61 0.30
C ALA A 500 -20.15 49.50 0.39
N GLY A 501 -18.86 49.81 0.24
CA GLY A 501 -17.78 48.81 0.29
C GLY A 501 -17.85 47.77 -0.84
N ALA A 502 -18.30 48.17 -2.03
CA ALA A 502 -18.45 47.28 -3.18
C ALA A 502 -17.12 46.56 -3.52
N ARG A 503 -17.21 45.36 -4.14
CA ARG A 503 -16.04 44.52 -4.45
C ARG A 503 -14.90 45.29 -5.13
N ASN A 504 -15.22 46.13 -6.11
CA ASN A 504 -14.21 46.95 -6.80
C ASN A 504 -13.65 48.09 -5.92
N ALA A 505 -14.45 48.68 -5.03
CA ALA A 505 -14.00 49.69 -4.07
C ALA A 505 -12.99 49.15 -3.05
N LEU A 506 -13.09 47.86 -2.68
CA LEU A 506 -12.10 47.18 -1.85
C LEU A 506 -10.85 46.74 -2.64
N GLN A 507 -11.03 46.33 -3.90
CA GLN A 507 -9.97 45.72 -4.72
C GLN A 507 -9.06 46.71 -5.44
N LEU A 508 -9.62 47.78 -6.03
CA LEU A 508 -8.87 48.71 -6.88
C LEU A 508 -7.85 49.58 -6.14
N PRO A 509 -8.10 50.08 -4.91
CA PRO A 509 -7.07 50.80 -4.14
C PRO A 509 -5.83 49.94 -3.84
N VAL A 510 -5.99 48.62 -3.69
CA VAL A 510 -4.86 47.70 -3.48
C VAL A 510 -4.03 47.56 -4.76
N LEU A 511 -4.68 47.45 -5.93
CA LEU A 511 -3.98 47.45 -7.23
C LEU A 511 -3.30 48.81 -7.51
N GLU A 512 -3.89 49.92 -7.06
CA GLU A 512 -3.28 51.25 -7.15
C GLU A 512 -2.04 51.39 -6.25
N ARG A 513 -2.11 50.96 -4.98
CA ARG A 513 -0.94 50.91 -4.08
C ARG A 513 0.20 50.06 -4.63
N LEU A 514 -0.12 48.98 -5.34
CA LEU A 514 0.84 48.10 -6.00
C LEU A 514 1.36 48.65 -7.34
N GLY A 515 0.94 49.86 -7.75
CA GLY A 515 1.36 50.51 -8.99
C GLY A 515 0.80 49.87 -10.27
N LEU A 516 -0.24 49.04 -10.17
CA LEU A 516 -0.88 48.32 -11.28
C LEU A 516 -2.04 49.13 -11.89
N ALA A 517 -2.73 49.91 -11.06
CA ALA A 517 -3.75 50.86 -11.48
C ALA A 517 -3.40 52.29 -11.02
N LYS A 518 -4.09 53.29 -11.56
CA LYS A 518 -4.06 54.67 -11.08
C LYS A 518 -5.46 55.27 -11.17
N SER A 519 -5.88 55.97 -10.12
CA SER A 519 -7.15 56.66 -10.04
C SER A 519 -7.08 58.12 -10.49
N THR A 520 -8.18 58.60 -11.06
CA THR A 520 -8.48 60.02 -11.31
C THR A 520 -9.95 60.29 -10.97
N VAL A 521 -10.30 61.57 -10.75
CA VAL A 521 -11.72 61.98 -10.76
C VAL A 521 -12.13 62.20 -12.21
N ALA A 522 -13.25 61.61 -12.62
CA ALA A 522 -13.87 61.82 -13.92
C ALA A 522 -15.35 62.18 -13.74
N GLU A 523 -15.92 62.85 -14.74
CA GLU A 523 -17.36 63.08 -14.85
C GLU A 523 -17.89 62.18 -15.97
N VAL A 524 -18.99 61.48 -15.72
CA VAL A 524 -19.60 60.51 -16.63
C VAL A 524 -21.12 60.63 -16.64
N ASP A 525 -21.71 60.28 -17.78
CA ASP A 525 -23.14 60.09 -17.95
C ASP A 525 -23.51 58.63 -17.68
N VAL A 526 -24.30 58.39 -16.64
CA VAL A 526 -24.86 57.06 -16.34
C VAL A 526 -26.35 57.10 -16.62
N LYS A 527 -26.83 56.27 -17.56
CA LYS A 527 -28.26 56.07 -17.78
C LYS A 527 -28.85 55.22 -16.66
N ASP A 528 -30.03 55.61 -16.16
CA ASP A 528 -30.84 54.73 -15.30
C ASP A 528 -31.70 53.76 -16.12
N ASP A 529 -32.48 52.92 -15.42
CA ASP A 529 -33.36 51.90 -16.01
C ASP A 529 -34.47 52.48 -16.92
N ASN A 530 -34.69 53.80 -16.91
CA ASN A 530 -35.62 54.52 -17.80
C ASN A 530 -34.88 55.28 -18.93
N GLU A 531 -33.60 54.96 -19.17
CA GLU A 531 -32.68 55.64 -20.08
C GLU A 531 -32.38 57.12 -19.77
N VAL A 532 -32.70 57.62 -18.59
CA VAL A 532 -32.40 59.01 -18.20
C VAL A 532 -30.91 59.12 -17.84
N SER A 533 -30.18 59.98 -18.54
CA SER A 533 -28.75 60.22 -18.27
C SER A 533 -28.54 61.10 -17.05
N HIS A 534 -27.77 60.62 -16.08
CA HIS A 534 -27.35 61.33 -14.88
C HIS A 534 -25.86 61.67 -14.96
N HIS A 535 -25.52 62.96 -15.04
CA HIS A 535 -24.15 63.44 -14.88
C HIS A 535 -23.68 63.20 -13.44
N MET A 536 -22.61 62.43 -13.23
CA MET A 536 -22.04 62.19 -11.91
C MET A 536 -20.51 62.11 -11.90
N LYS A 537 -19.93 62.46 -10.74
CA LYS A 537 -18.50 62.30 -10.48
C LYS A 537 -18.20 60.87 -10.03
N VAL A 538 -17.22 60.26 -10.69
CA VAL A 538 -16.74 58.90 -10.41
C VAL A 538 -15.23 58.92 -10.15
N ARG A 539 -14.77 57.94 -9.37
CA ARG A 539 -13.34 57.61 -9.28
C ARG A 539 -13.00 56.60 -10.36
N ARG A 540 -12.34 57.08 -11.41
CA ARG A 540 -11.91 56.29 -12.57
C ARG A 540 -10.55 55.65 -12.34
N TYR A 541 -10.47 54.33 -12.40
CA TYR A 541 -9.21 53.59 -12.36
C TYR A 541 -8.79 53.13 -13.75
N ALA A 542 -7.56 53.46 -14.15
CA ALA A 542 -6.95 52.99 -15.39
C ALA A 542 -5.69 52.17 -15.10
N LEU A 543 -5.39 51.19 -15.96
CA LEU A 543 -4.15 50.40 -15.85
C LEU A 543 -2.91 51.26 -16.15
N THR A 544 -1.92 51.18 -15.28
CA THR A 544 -0.57 51.72 -15.51
C THR A 544 0.15 50.90 -16.59
N GLU A 545 1.33 51.36 -17.04
CA GLU A 545 2.17 50.54 -17.93
C GLU A 545 2.53 49.19 -17.28
N THR A 546 2.85 49.18 -15.99
CA THR A 546 3.10 47.96 -15.20
C THR A 546 1.86 47.05 -15.16
N GLY A 547 0.67 47.62 -14.93
CA GLY A 547 -0.59 46.87 -14.92
C GLY A 547 -0.93 46.25 -16.27
N ARG A 548 -0.72 46.98 -17.38
CA ARG A 548 -0.99 46.49 -18.74
C ARG A 548 -0.23 45.20 -19.08
N ARG A 549 0.93 44.95 -18.47
CA ARG A 549 1.71 43.70 -18.65
C ARG A 549 0.99 42.46 -18.10
N PHE A 550 -0.02 42.64 -17.25
CA PHE A 550 -0.83 41.57 -16.65
C PHE A 550 -2.24 41.50 -17.24
N TYR A 551 -2.60 42.38 -18.18
CA TYR A 551 -3.89 42.34 -18.86
C TYR A 551 -3.78 41.47 -20.11
N VAL A 552 -4.37 40.27 -20.06
CA VAL A 552 -4.26 39.24 -21.08
C VAL A 552 -5.50 39.27 -21.96
N THR A 553 -5.34 39.63 -23.23
CA THR A 553 -6.41 39.60 -24.24
C THR A 553 -6.45 38.25 -24.96
N ARG A 554 -7.64 37.69 -25.12
CA ARG A 554 -7.90 36.44 -25.86
C ARG A 554 -9.06 36.61 -26.84
N GLU A 555 -9.02 35.92 -27.96
CA GLU A 555 -10.21 35.74 -28.80
C GLU A 555 -11.20 34.78 -28.11
N GLN A 556 -12.49 35.13 -28.10
CA GLN A 556 -13.58 34.27 -27.64
C GLN A 556 -14.73 34.27 -28.65
N PRO A 557 -15.56 33.20 -28.72
CA PRO A 557 -16.75 33.18 -29.56
C PRO A 557 -17.74 34.27 -29.16
N LYS A 558 -18.27 34.99 -30.15
CA LYS A 558 -19.30 36.00 -29.93
C LYS A 558 -20.70 35.39 -30.00
N ALA A 559 -21.60 35.80 -29.09
CA ALA A 559 -23.02 35.45 -29.18
C ALA A 559 -23.60 36.02 -30.51
N GLY A 560 -24.10 35.12 -31.37
CA GLY A 560 -24.52 35.46 -32.74
C GLY A 560 -23.49 35.15 -33.84
N GLY A 561 -22.31 34.60 -33.50
CA GLY A 561 -21.29 34.17 -34.44
C GLY A 561 -20.13 35.15 -34.62
N GLY A 562 -18.98 34.62 -35.04
CA GLY A 562 -17.71 35.34 -35.11
C GLY A 562 -16.89 35.26 -33.82
N LYS A 563 -15.76 35.98 -33.80
CA LYS A 563 -14.86 36.08 -32.64
C LYS A 563 -14.78 37.53 -32.15
N GLU A 564 -14.64 37.72 -30.85
CA GLU A 564 -14.33 39.02 -30.25
C GLU A 564 -13.15 38.91 -29.27
N ALA A 565 -12.36 39.98 -29.17
CA ALA A 565 -11.22 40.04 -28.27
C ALA A 565 -11.68 40.51 -26.88
N ARG A 566 -11.70 39.60 -25.90
CA ARG A 566 -11.95 39.93 -24.49
C ARG A 566 -10.65 39.83 -23.70
N GLY A 567 -10.36 40.82 -22.87
CA GLY A 567 -9.22 40.77 -21.95
C GLY A 567 -9.67 40.58 -20.50
N ASP A 568 -8.75 40.13 -19.66
CA ASP A 568 -8.88 40.14 -18.20
C ASP A 568 -7.52 40.41 -17.56
N PHE A 569 -7.52 40.93 -16.34
CA PHE A 569 -6.32 41.16 -15.55
C PHE A 569 -5.92 39.89 -14.80
N CYS A 570 -4.75 39.32 -15.10
CA CYS A 570 -4.36 37.98 -14.69
C CYS A 570 -3.21 37.95 -13.68
N ALA A 571 -3.37 37.15 -12.63
CA ALA A 571 -2.49 37.07 -11.47
C ALA A 571 -1.45 35.95 -11.56
N ALA A 572 -1.75 34.87 -12.29
CA ALA A 572 -0.84 33.75 -12.46
C ALA A 572 -1.15 32.93 -13.72
N LYS A 573 -0.16 32.17 -14.19
CA LYS A 573 -0.34 31.10 -15.18
C LYS A 573 -0.20 29.74 -14.50
N LEU A 574 -1.16 28.85 -14.71
CA LEU A 574 -1.12 27.46 -14.29
C LEU A 574 -0.47 26.60 -15.37
N SER A 575 0.28 25.58 -14.96
CA SER A 575 0.78 24.51 -15.82
C SER A 575 0.54 23.16 -15.15
N LEU A 576 0.53 22.07 -15.93
CA LEU A 576 0.27 20.74 -15.37
C LEU A 576 1.36 20.36 -14.35
N GLY A 577 0.93 19.87 -13.19
CA GLY A 577 1.79 19.20 -12.21
C GLY A 577 1.83 17.70 -12.51
N LYS A 578 0.69 17.03 -12.37
CA LYS A 578 0.43 15.67 -12.88
C LYS A 578 -1.07 15.41 -12.99
N VAL A 579 -1.45 14.48 -13.87
CA VAL A 579 -2.76 13.81 -13.78
C VAL A 579 -2.71 12.87 -12.56
N VAL A 580 -3.80 12.85 -11.77
CA VAL A 580 -3.89 12.09 -10.51
C VAL A 580 -4.87 10.91 -10.64
N HIS A 581 -6.03 11.16 -11.22
CA HIS A 581 -7.12 10.19 -11.36
C HIS A 581 -8.02 10.58 -12.54
N TRP A 582 -8.78 9.64 -13.08
CA TRP A 582 -9.81 9.90 -14.08
C TRP A 582 -10.95 8.90 -13.96
N GLU A 583 -12.17 9.39 -14.11
CA GLU A 583 -13.39 8.58 -14.22
C GLU A 583 -13.87 8.64 -15.67
N ILE A 584 -14.20 7.50 -16.28
CA ILE A 584 -14.66 7.44 -17.68
C ILE A 584 -16.13 7.04 -17.72
N SER A 585 -16.88 7.71 -18.59
CA SER A 585 -18.29 7.42 -18.86
C SER A 585 -18.55 7.32 -20.38
N GLY A 586 -19.62 6.60 -20.75
CA GLY A 586 -19.98 6.33 -22.14
C GLY A 586 -19.14 5.23 -22.80
N GLU A 587 -19.53 4.86 -24.01
CA GLU A 587 -18.90 3.80 -24.81
C GLU A 587 -18.61 4.27 -26.25
N GLY A 588 -17.73 3.55 -26.95
CA GLY A 588 -17.43 3.81 -28.36
C GLY A 588 -16.93 5.24 -28.63
N LYS A 589 -17.62 5.98 -29.50
CA LYS A 589 -17.27 7.36 -29.91
C LYS A 589 -17.75 8.46 -28.94
N ASP A 590 -18.56 8.12 -27.95
CA ASP A 590 -19.12 9.07 -26.99
C ASP A 590 -18.47 9.01 -25.61
N ARG A 591 -17.30 8.36 -25.51
CA ARG A 591 -16.50 8.30 -24.29
C ARG A 591 -16.10 9.70 -23.81
N GLN A 592 -16.40 9.96 -22.54
CA GLN A 592 -16.04 11.15 -21.80
C GLN A 592 -15.22 10.77 -20.55
N ALA A 593 -14.44 11.70 -20.02
CA ALA A 593 -13.68 11.49 -18.81
C ALA A 593 -13.67 12.74 -17.92
N VAL A 594 -13.82 12.58 -16.61
CA VAL A 594 -13.53 13.64 -15.62
C VAL A 594 -12.12 13.39 -15.09
N VAL A 595 -11.19 14.28 -15.41
CA VAL A 595 -9.76 14.11 -15.12
C VAL A 595 -9.37 15.01 -13.95
N SER A 596 -8.91 14.39 -12.85
CA SER A 596 -8.37 15.07 -11.68
C SER A 596 -6.86 15.28 -11.83
N TYR A 597 -6.37 16.50 -11.59
CA TYR A 597 -4.97 16.88 -11.80
C TYR A 597 -4.44 17.84 -10.72
N THR A 598 -3.15 17.76 -10.40
CA THR A 598 -2.44 18.84 -9.69
C THR A 598 -1.82 19.81 -10.69
N TYR A 599 -1.60 21.04 -10.26
CA TYR A 599 -1.07 22.13 -11.09
C TYR A 599 0.13 22.80 -10.41
N GLN A 600 1.04 23.34 -11.22
CA GLN A 600 2.06 24.29 -10.80
C GLN A 600 1.60 25.72 -11.13
N VAL A 601 2.13 26.73 -10.43
CA VAL A 601 1.69 28.12 -10.58
C VAL A 601 2.89 29.05 -10.80
N LYS A 602 2.91 29.73 -11.95
CA LYS A 602 3.78 30.88 -12.21
C LYS A 602 3.01 32.16 -11.86
N ALA A 603 3.09 32.57 -10.59
CA ALA A 603 2.40 33.75 -10.09
C ALA A 603 3.16 35.06 -10.40
N ALA A 604 2.43 36.16 -10.58
CA ALA A 604 3.02 37.48 -10.73
C ALA A 604 3.58 37.97 -9.37
N PRO A 605 4.71 38.72 -9.32
CA PRO A 605 5.38 39.06 -8.06
C PRO A 605 4.50 39.79 -7.04
N TRP A 606 3.56 40.62 -7.50
CA TRP A 606 2.63 41.37 -6.66
C TRP A 606 1.61 40.48 -5.91
N THR A 607 1.45 39.21 -6.29
CA THR A 607 0.55 38.26 -5.61
C THR A 607 1.01 37.83 -4.21
N GLY A 608 2.26 38.11 -3.85
CA GLY A 608 2.78 37.90 -2.50
C GLY A 608 2.30 38.92 -1.46
N ASP A 609 1.66 40.02 -1.87
CA ASP A 609 1.23 41.09 -0.95
C ASP A 609 0.06 40.64 -0.05
N ALA A 610 0.19 40.89 1.26
CA ALA A 610 -0.76 40.41 2.26
C ALA A 610 -2.15 41.07 2.17
N GLU A 611 -2.25 42.34 1.77
CA GLU A 611 -3.57 43.00 1.61
C GLU A 611 -4.24 42.54 0.30
N LEU A 612 -3.45 42.32 -0.76
CA LEU A 612 -3.97 41.71 -1.98
C LEU A 612 -4.55 40.32 -1.70
N GLN A 613 -3.87 39.49 -0.93
CA GLN A 613 -4.37 38.14 -0.57
C GLN A 613 -5.67 38.19 0.25
N LYS A 614 -5.92 39.25 1.02
CA LYS A 614 -7.20 39.46 1.72
C LYS A 614 -8.33 39.83 0.76
N VAL A 615 -8.10 40.73 -0.19
CA VAL A 615 -9.16 41.20 -1.12
C VAL A 615 -9.31 40.30 -2.37
N PHE A 616 -8.39 39.36 -2.60
CA PHE A 616 -8.47 38.31 -3.63
C PHE A 616 -8.19 36.91 -3.03
N PRO A 617 -9.04 36.39 -2.12
CA PRO A 617 -8.76 35.17 -1.37
C PRO A 617 -8.66 33.91 -2.25
N VAL A 618 -9.43 33.83 -3.35
CA VAL A 618 -9.39 32.72 -4.32
C VAL A 618 -8.01 32.61 -4.98
N VAL A 619 -7.43 33.75 -5.37
CA VAL A 619 -6.09 33.79 -5.97
C VAL A 619 -5.04 33.28 -4.99
N ALA A 620 -5.13 33.75 -3.73
CA ALA A 620 -4.24 33.31 -2.67
C ALA A 620 -4.39 31.81 -2.36
N GLN A 621 -5.61 31.27 -2.43
CA GLN A 621 -5.89 29.84 -2.25
C GLN A 621 -5.27 28.99 -3.36
N VAL A 622 -5.46 29.37 -4.63
CA VAL A 622 -4.89 28.64 -5.78
C VAL A 622 -3.36 28.68 -5.74
N ILE A 623 -2.75 29.83 -5.45
CA ILE A 623 -1.27 29.94 -5.32
C ILE A 623 -0.74 29.04 -4.20
N ARG A 624 -1.38 29.01 -3.01
CA ARG A 624 -1.00 28.10 -1.91
C ARG A 624 -1.24 26.62 -2.23
N GLY A 625 -2.16 26.32 -3.15
CA GLY A 625 -2.48 24.96 -3.60
C GLY A 625 -1.46 24.35 -4.57
N ALA A 626 -0.52 25.14 -5.10
CA ALA A 626 0.45 24.67 -6.10
C ALA A 626 1.16 23.36 -5.69
N GLY A 627 1.13 22.38 -6.59
CA GLY A 627 1.72 21.05 -6.42
C GLY A 627 0.99 20.11 -5.45
N ARG A 628 -0.10 20.55 -4.78
CA ARG A 628 -0.78 19.77 -3.72
C ARG A 628 -2.29 19.66 -3.93
N ALA A 629 -2.95 20.77 -4.23
CA ALA A 629 -4.39 20.80 -4.49
C ALA A 629 -4.69 20.15 -5.85
N GLN A 630 -5.87 19.52 -5.93
CA GLN A 630 -6.38 18.94 -7.16
C GLN A 630 -7.49 19.82 -7.73
N LEU A 631 -7.54 19.91 -9.06
CA LEU A 631 -8.66 20.43 -9.84
C LEU A 631 -9.18 19.32 -10.75
N GLN A 632 -10.39 19.49 -11.27
CA GLN A 632 -10.99 18.59 -12.24
C GLN A 632 -11.25 19.33 -13.55
N GLU A 633 -11.16 18.61 -14.67
CA GLU A 633 -11.48 19.09 -16.00
C GLU A 633 -12.12 17.96 -16.80
N SER A 634 -13.12 18.28 -17.63
CA SER A 634 -13.85 17.29 -18.42
C SER A 634 -13.20 17.10 -19.79
N PHE A 635 -13.14 15.87 -20.27
CA PHE A 635 -12.58 15.50 -21.57
C PHE A 635 -13.56 14.68 -22.40
N LYS A 636 -13.49 14.80 -23.73
CA LYS A 636 -14.12 13.88 -24.68
C LYS A 636 -13.04 13.18 -25.51
N GLN A 637 -13.24 11.91 -25.81
CA GLN A 637 -12.36 11.17 -26.71
C GLN A 637 -12.62 11.59 -28.16
N THR A 638 -11.56 11.94 -28.88
CA THR A 638 -11.57 12.28 -30.31
C THR A 638 -10.65 11.34 -31.09
N GLU A 639 -10.64 11.45 -32.42
CA GLU A 639 -9.75 10.65 -33.28
C GLU A 639 -8.26 10.95 -33.06
N THR A 640 -7.92 12.10 -32.45
CA THR A 640 -6.53 12.53 -32.16
C THR A 640 -6.13 12.39 -30.69
N GLY A 641 -7.02 11.92 -29.81
CA GLY A 641 -6.75 11.72 -28.38
C GLY A 641 -7.86 12.29 -27.49
N TRP A 642 -7.55 12.50 -26.21
CA TRP A 642 -8.49 13.13 -25.27
C TRP A 642 -8.34 14.65 -25.31
N VAL A 643 -9.44 15.35 -25.62
CA VAL A 643 -9.48 16.82 -25.68
C VAL A 643 -10.40 17.33 -24.57
N ALA A 644 -9.98 18.39 -23.87
CA ALA A 644 -10.80 19.01 -22.85
C ALA A 644 -12.08 19.59 -23.48
N VAL A 645 -13.24 19.37 -22.85
CA VAL A 645 -14.56 19.78 -23.36
C VAL A 645 -14.62 21.30 -23.54
N ASP A 646 -13.94 22.06 -22.68
CA ASP A 646 -13.80 23.52 -22.73
C ASP A 646 -13.01 24.06 -23.96
N LEU A 647 -12.49 23.17 -24.81
CA LEU A 647 -11.77 23.47 -26.05
C LEU A 647 -12.48 22.98 -27.33
N LEU A 648 -13.63 22.31 -27.19
CA LEU A 648 -14.45 21.78 -28.29
C LEU A 648 -15.59 22.76 -28.67
#